data_AF-A0A202E1L8-F1
#
_entry.id   AF-A0A202E1L8-F1
#
_cell.length_a   1.000
_cell.length_b   1.000
_cell.length_c   1.000
_cell.angle_alpha   90.00
_cell.angle_beta   90.00
_cell.angle_gamma   90.00
#
_symmetry.space_group_name_H-M   'P 1'
#
loop_
_entity.id
_entity.type
_entity.pdbx_description
1 polymer ?
#
loop_
_entity_poly.entity_id
_entity_poly.type
_entity_poly.pdbx_seq_one_letter_code
_entity_poly.pdbx_strand_id
1 'polypeptide(L)'
;MSKLICASAIEGAISWVSKADAKLTEAIKAKGENFAVAFPDTAYFLPVIHSFTGEKVETLKDMQRILNEAKELLPERPSKDTWLPYLGNTMDAGVAALFACEIIEACKYVIGPNPVNGIWLGAATDVIMRERGIEFVDGSAPGFAAITGAAPTNEIAVQIAKELQEKNIYVFMAGSTNGKQFAEQLAEEGVQLGWETRLVPFGEDVSALIYALGFANRAALSFGGVKAGDSHANLMYNKNRVFAFVLALGEVDSDKYAAAAGAINYGFPVIADTDIPEILPTGICTYEHVVSSVPYETMVERALEVRGCKIKITDVPVPVAYGPAFEGERIRKADVHCEFGGNKTTAFEFVTSVDMDDIVDGEVEIIGPDIDTVEEGSSMPLAIWVEVAGRKMQDDFEPILERQVHHLVNGAEGIWHMGQRDIVWTRVSKAGFKNGLRLRHYGDILHAKLLSEYPAIVDKVKVTMITDPAEVDKRVAVARKVYDERNRRLESMTDDSVDTFYSCLLCQSFAPDHVCIITPERLGLCGAYNWLDGKAAYEIDETGPNQPVQKGECLDPVKGVWKGINEYVYNTSHKAVESFCAYSIMDRPMTSCGCFEVICAYVPECNGVMVVNREFSGDTPCGMSFSTLAGSVGGGQQTPGFMGCGKIFVTSRKFLSAEGGLQRLVWMPKELKELLKADLEQRCEEQDCVGLLEKIGDETVTADASELSDYLGKVGHPALRLPDMADLAEAEDTSITDSVELTVDANVVVEEAAPKAAAEAAPQAVTADMLADLKAQILSEVRDQVRADVTGEVVRDIIGTLSSKFLGEELPGRTPTVEAPVAQAELVEGPTAAERLSGVNAFAIKKEPSDTPLWEVTLGATKAEGGTRGITHKIGGANCMPFHLWEGDMPYRPLVAMEVFDTVSAKYPVSLAAVYGDLLKDPVAMAKTCVEKYGADLISVRLEGTHPEKGDRSVEDSIQLVKDVLAAVEVPVIVTGHSHFEKTNEVLKAVAQACEGERLLLNWVENDNYRTIAGAAMGYGHVVVAQSPIDVNIGKQLNILLTNMDLKKEQIVMDPMTGAAGYGIEYTYSVMERIRQTGLGGDKMLAGPMIVSPGQECAKIKELKAGEEDFPTWGDLAKRACLWETTTAVNLLYAGADILIMYHPEAAMATKKTIMKLMRN
;
A
#
# COMPACT_ATOMS: atom_id res chain seq x y z
N MET A 1 11.87 42.01 4.85
CA MET A 1 12.39 41.55 6.15
C MET A 1 12.20 42.63 7.19
N SER A 2 11.58 42.30 8.33
CA SER A 2 11.29 43.25 9.41
C SER A 2 12.55 43.62 10.19
N LYS A 3 12.92 44.91 10.19
CA LYS A 3 14.01 45.45 11.04
C LYS A 3 13.74 45.20 12.53
N LEU A 4 12.48 45.39 12.94
CA LEU A 4 12.07 45.29 14.33
C LEU A 4 12.26 43.87 14.85
N ILE A 5 11.77 42.86 14.13
CA ILE A 5 11.92 41.45 14.54
C ILE A 5 13.40 41.08 14.67
N CYS A 6 14.21 41.39 13.65
CA CYS A 6 15.62 41.04 13.66
C CYS A 6 16.37 41.73 14.80
N ALA A 7 16.12 43.02 15.04
CA ALA A 7 16.74 43.76 16.13
C ALA A 7 16.32 43.22 17.51
N SER A 8 15.03 42.99 17.73
CA SER A 8 14.50 42.46 18.99
C SER A 8 15.00 41.06 19.29
N ALA A 9 15.10 40.19 18.28
CA ALA A 9 15.64 38.84 18.44
C ALA A 9 17.14 38.86 18.82
N ILE A 10 17.93 39.73 18.20
CA ILE A 10 19.36 39.89 18.53
C ILE A 10 19.52 40.46 19.94
N GLU A 11 18.75 41.48 20.31
CA GLU A 11 18.78 42.05 21.67
C GLU A 11 18.35 41.03 22.73
N GLY A 12 17.31 40.24 22.45
CA GLY A 12 16.86 39.13 23.28
C GLY A 12 17.91 38.04 23.43
N ALA A 13 18.60 37.65 22.35
CA ALA A 13 19.67 36.66 22.40
C ALA A 13 20.85 37.13 23.28
N ILE A 14 21.27 38.39 23.16
CA ILE A 14 22.29 38.99 24.03
C ILE A 14 21.85 38.94 25.50
N SER A 15 20.58 39.27 25.77
CA SER A 15 19.98 39.19 27.10
C SER A 15 20.01 37.75 27.65
N TRP A 16 19.58 36.76 26.85
CA TRP A 16 19.59 35.35 27.24
C TRP A 16 20.98 34.83 27.54
N VAL A 17 21.97 35.11 26.68
CA VAL A 17 23.36 34.71 26.92
C VAL A 17 23.91 35.34 28.20
N SER A 18 23.60 36.61 28.47
CA SER A 18 23.99 37.25 29.74
C SER A 18 23.30 36.64 30.96
N LYS A 19 22.02 36.27 30.86
CA LYS A 19 21.27 35.58 31.92
C LYS A 19 21.85 34.19 32.18
N ALA A 20 22.22 33.45 31.14
CA ALA A 20 22.86 32.15 31.23
C ALA A 20 24.24 32.25 31.88
N ASP A 21 25.04 33.25 31.53
CA ASP A 21 26.35 33.50 32.16
C ASP A 21 26.23 33.75 33.67
N ALA A 22 25.28 34.60 34.07
CA ALA A 22 25.01 34.87 35.47
C ALA A 22 24.54 33.61 36.22
N LYS A 23 23.62 32.84 35.64
CA LYS A 23 23.06 31.64 36.27
C LYS A 23 24.07 30.49 36.35
N LEU A 24 24.88 30.30 35.32
CA LEU A 24 25.95 29.32 35.30
C LEU A 24 27.06 29.69 36.30
N THR A 25 27.44 30.97 36.38
CA THR A 25 28.39 31.46 37.38
C THR A 25 27.88 31.22 38.81
N GLU A 26 26.60 31.46 39.06
CA GLU A 26 25.95 31.13 40.33
C GLU A 26 26.04 29.63 40.64
N ALA A 27 25.73 28.77 39.67
CA ALA A 27 25.78 27.31 39.82
C ALA A 27 27.22 26.81 40.08
N ILE A 28 28.21 27.31 39.34
CA ILE A 28 29.62 26.98 39.52
C ILE A 28 30.09 27.42 40.92
N LYS A 29 29.71 28.62 41.37
CA LYS A 29 30.06 29.09 42.71
C LYS A 29 29.42 28.24 43.81
N ALA A 30 28.20 27.74 43.59
CA ALA A 30 27.47 26.95 44.57
C ALA A 30 27.91 25.47 44.63
N LYS A 31 28.30 24.87 43.50
CA LYS A 31 28.51 23.41 43.37
C LYS A 31 29.92 23.01 42.90
N GLY A 32 30.69 23.94 42.34
CA GLY A 32 32.00 23.70 41.73
C GLY A 32 31.93 23.29 40.24
N GLU A 33 32.97 23.59 39.48
CA GLU A 33 33.01 23.41 38.01
C GLU A 33 32.80 21.96 37.54
N ASN A 34 33.25 20.96 38.33
CA ASN A 34 33.16 19.55 37.97
C ASN A 34 31.85 18.89 38.44
N PHE A 35 30.86 19.66 38.90
CA PHE A 35 29.57 19.09 39.32
C PHE A 35 28.83 18.54 38.10
N ALA A 36 28.30 17.33 38.22
CA ALA A 36 27.59 16.64 37.15
C ALA A 36 26.24 17.31 36.85
N VAL A 37 25.89 17.43 35.58
CA VAL A 37 24.61 17.99 35.13
C VAL A 37 23.96 17.08 34.11
N ALA A 38 22.66 16.87 34.27
CA ALA A 38 21.84 16.11 33.37
C ALA A 38 20.38 16.57 33.49
N PHE A 39 19.62 16.44 32.40
CA PHE A 39 18.16 16.40 32.51
C PHE A 39 17.70 15.02 33.02
N PRO A 40 16.47 14.92 33.55
CA PRO A 40 15.94 13.65 34.07
C PRO A 40 15.86 12.57 32.98
N ASP A 41 16.44 11.40 33.25
CA ASP A 41 16.32 10.16 32.46
C ASP A 41 16.46 10.34 30.94
N THR A 42 17.52 11.04 30.53
CA THR A 42 17.87 11.23 29.10
C THR A 42 19.26 10.68 28.77
N ALA A 43 19.35 9.96 27.65
CA ALA A 43 20.61 9.53 27.05
C ALA A 43 21.21 10.60 26.11
N TYR A 44 20.51 11.71 25.90
CA TYR A 44 20.86 12.77 24.97
C TYR A 44 21.43 14.02 25.65
N PHE A 45 21.90 13.91 26.89
CA PHE A 45 22.55 14.99 27.65
C PHE A 45 21.68 16.26 27.72
N LEU A 46 22.15 17.37 27.16
CA LEU A 46 21.37 18.57 26.85
C LEU A 46 20.97 18.49 25.36
N PRO A 47 19.74 18.08 25.02
CA PRO A 47 19.42 17.60 23.68
C PRO A 47 19.58 18.61 22.55
N VAL A 48 19.31 19.89 22.77
CA VAL A 48 19.44 20.91 21.71
C VAL A 48 20.92 21.14 21.41
N ILE A 49 21.73 21.38 22.44
CA ILE A 49 23.19 21.51 22.33
C ILE A 49 23.80 20.24 21.72
N HIS A 50 23.43 19.06 22.23
CA HIS A 50 23.97 17.78 21.77
C HIS A 50 23.64 17.51 20.29
N SER A 51 22.41 17.82 19.88
CA SER A 51 21.98 17.72 18.49
C SER A 51 22.81 18.63 17.57
N PHE A 52 23.02 19.89 17.97
CA PHE A 52 23.68 20.88 17.12
C PHE A 52 25.20 20.72 17.06
N THR A 53 25.83 20.38 18.18
CA THR A 53 27.29 20.41 18.33
C THR A 53 27.92 19.02 18.39
N GLY A 54 27.13 17.99 18.70
CA GLY A 54 27.61 16.63 18.99
C GLY A 54 28.23 16.50 20.39
N GLU A 55 28.34 17.59 21.14
CA GLU A 55 29.00 17.59 22.44
C GLU A 55 28.15 16.93 23.52
N LYS A 56 28.81 16.18 24.40
CA LYS A 56 28.20 15.57 25.58
C LYS A 56 28.46 16.47 26.78
N VAL A 57 27.47 17.29 27.12
CA VAL A 57 27.56 18.19 28.29
C VAL A 57 27.25 17.39 29.55
N GLU A 58 28.27 17.09 30.34
CA GLU A 58 28.13 16.27 31.55
C GLU A 58 28.42 17.06 32.82
N THR A 59 29.11 18.20 32.73
CA THR A 59 29.50 19.03 33.88
C THR A 59 29.20 20.51 33.68
N LEU A 60 29.20 21.29 34.78
CA LEU A 60 29.09 22.75 34.70
C LEU A 60 30.24 23.40 33.90
N LYS A 61 31.43 22.78 33.90
CA LYS A 61 32.56 23.22 33.08
C LYS A 61 32.28 23.07 31.58
N ASP A 62 31.62 21.99 31.17
CA ASP A 62 31.27 21.78 29.76
C ASP A 62 30.25 22.83 29.29
N MET A 63 29.30 23.22 30.14
CA MET A 63 28.39 24.34 29.85
C MET A 63 29.11 25.67 29.68
N GLN A 64 30.22 25.92 30.39
CA GLN A 64 30.99 27.14 30.22
C GLN A 64 31.61 27.24 28.82
N ARG A 65 31.99 26.10 28.22
CA ARG A 65 32.45 26.04 26.84
C ARG A 65 31.32 26.37 25.87
N ILE A 66 30.17 25.72 26.03
CA ILE A 66 28.98 25.98 25.18
C ILE A 66 28.52 27.45 25.29
N LEU A 67 28.59 28.04 26.49
CA LEU A 67 28.27 29.45 26.66
C LEU A 67 29.21 30.37 25.88
N ASN A 68 30.50 30.00 25.75
CA ASN A 68 31.43 30.76 24.92
C ASN A 68 31.09 30.61 23.42
N GLU A 69 30.70 29.42 22.97
CA GLU A 69 30.21 29.21 21.60
C GLU A 69 28.94 30.03 21.34
N ALA A 70 28.00 30.06 22.30
CA ALA A 70 26.81 30.91 22.19
C ALA A 70 27.17 32.40 22.10
N LYS A 71 28.22 32.86 22.80
CA LYS A 71 28.74 34.24 22.69
C LYS A 71 29.34 34.52 21.31
N GLU A 72 29.98 33.54 20.66
CA GLU A 72 30.55 33.68 19.32
C GLU A 72 29.48 33.73 18.23
N LEU A 73 28.32 33.09 18.44
CA LEU A 73 27.17 33.15 17.53
C LEU A 73 26.39 34.48 17.59
N LEU A 74 26.64 35.34 18.58
CA LEU A 74 25.92 36.61 18.70
C LEU A 74 26.36 37.61 17.62
N PRO A 75 25.45 38.04 16.73
CA PRO A 75 25.77 39.05 15.73
C PRO A 75 25.90 40.45 16.33
N GLU A 76 26.53 41.36 15.60
CA GLU A 76 26.58 42.77 15.98
C GLU A 76 25.18 43.41 16.02
N ARG A 77 24.98 44.36 16.95
CA ARG A 77 23.72 45.09 17.05
C ARG A 77 23.48 45.91 15.77
N PRO A 78 22.26 45.88 15.20
CA PRO A 78 21.94 46.69 14.03
C PRO A 78 22.21 48.18 14.26
N SER A 79 22.91 48.84 13.34
CA SER A 79 23.15 50.28 13.43
C SER A 79 21.84 51.08 13.22
N LYS A 80 21.78 52.30 13.75
CA LYS A 80 20.59 53.17 13.63
C LYS A 80 20.34 53.60 12.18
N ASP A 81 21.39 54.00 11.48
CA ASP A 81 21.31 54.70 10.19
C ASP A 81 21.51 53.79 8.96
N THR A 82 22.17 52.63 9.12
CA THR A 82 22.39 51.67 8.03
C THR A 82 22.38 50.25 8.58
N TRP A 83 21.30 49.50 8.32
CA TRP A 83 21.16 48.14 8.83
C TRP A 83 21.11 47.15 7.66
N LEU A 84 21.94 46.11 7.73
CA LEU A 84 21.92 44.96 6.81
C LEU A 84 21.42 43.73 7.58
N PRO A 85 20.14 43.70 8.01
CA PRO A 85 19.60 42.55 8.72
C PRO A 85 19.51 41.40 7.70
N TYR A 86 20.28 40.35 7.92
CA TYR A 86 20.20 39.12 7.15
C TYR A 86 19.52 38.06 8.00
N LEU A 87 18.67 37.24 7.38
CA LEU A 87 17.89 36.22 8.11
C LEU A 87 18.84 35.26 8.84
N GLY A 88 19.98 34.93 8.23
CA GLY A 88 21.05 34.13 8.85
C GLY A 88 21.52 34.69 10.19
N ASN A 89 21.86 35.97 10.30
CA ASN A 89 22.31 36.55 11.57
C ASN A 89 21.22 36.48 12.66
N THR A 90 19.96 36.69 12.29
CA THR A 90 18.82 36.55 13.20
C THR A 90 18.65 35.09 13.65
N MET A 91 18.88 34.14 12.74
CA MET A 91 18.85 32.70 13.04
C MET A 91 20.00 32.27 13.94
N ASP A 92 21.22 32.78 13.74
CA ASP A 92 22.38 32.53 14.61
C ASP A 92 22.14 33.06 16.03
N ALA A 93 21.58 34.27 16.14
CA ALA A 93 21.12 34.82 17.41
C ALA A 93 20.04 33.93 18.07
N GLY A 94 19.13 33.37 17.27
CA GLY A 94 18.15 32.38 17.71
C GLY A 94 18.82 31.15 18.32
N VAL A 95 19.80 30.54 17.63
CA VAL A 95 20.55 29.38 18.15
C VAL A 95 21.30 29.72 19.44
N ALA A 96 21.95 30.89 19.52
CA ALA A 96 22.60 31.36 20.73
C ALA A 96 21.61 31.48 21.91
N ALA A 97 20.40 31.98 21.65
CA ALA A 97 19.33 32.04 22.64
C ALA A 97 18.88 30.64 23.09
N LEU A 98 18.76 29.67 22.17
CA LEU A 98 18.40 28.30 22.52
C LEU A 98 19.44 27.64 23.44
N PHE A 99 20.74 27.78 23.13
CA PHE A 99 21.82 27.27 23.98
C PHE A 99 21.80 27.92 25.37
N ALA A 100 21.59 29.24 25.42
CA ALA A 100 21.47 29.96 26.67
C ALA A 100 20.26 29.48 27.51
N CYS A 101 19.10 29.29 26.88
CA CYS A 101 17.91 28.75 27.55
C CYS A 101 18.14 27.33 28.08
N GLU A 102 18.78 26.45 27.32
CA GLU A 102 19.06 25.07 27.76
C GLU A 102 20.04 25.04 28.95
N ILE A 103 21.06 25.92 28.94
CA ILE A 103 21.98 26.09 30.08
C ILE A 103 21.24 26.58 31.33
N ILE A 104 20.35 27.57 31.18
CA ILE A 104 19.56 28.12 32.30
C ILE A 104 18.67 27.02 32.91
N GLU A 105 17.95 26.28 32.07
CA GLU A 105 17.08 25.19 32.50
C GLU A 105 17.88 24.04 33.17
N ALA A 106 19.04 23.68 32.62
CA ALA A 106 19.94 22.72 33.26
C ALA A 106 20.42 23.22 34.63
N CYS A 107 20.75 24.51 34.76
CA CYS A 107 21.11 25.10 36.05
C CYS A 107 19.95 25.10 37.06
N LYS A 108 18.70 25.26 36.62
CA LYS A 108 17.51 25.16 37.49
C LYS A 108 17.39 23.77 38.13
N TYR A 109 17.69 22.69 37.41
CA TYR A 109 17.76 21.34 37.99
C TYR A 109 18.88 21.17 39.03
N VAL A 110 19.95 21.96 38.95
CA VAL A 110 21.14 21.83 39.82
C VAL A 110 21.05 22.70 41.08
N ILE A 111 20.64 23.96 40.94
CA ILE A 111 20.62 24.96 42.03
C ILE A 111 19.23 25.53 42.34
N GLY A 112 18.21 25.19 41.54
CA GLY A 112 16.84 25.65 41.73
C GLY A 112 16.50 26.99 41.06
N PRO A 113 15.20 27.33 40.98
CA PRO A 113 14.05 26.52 41.44
C PRO A 113 13.85 25.26 40.59
N ASN A 114 13.33 24.18 41.18
CA ASN A 114 13.07 22.93 40.44
C ASN A 114 12.01 23.20 39.36
N PRO A 115 12.30 22.93 38.07
CA PRO A 115 11.34 23.12 36.98
C PRO A 115 10.07 22.26 37.14
N VAL A 116 10.15 21.16 37.90
CA VAL A 116 9.00 20.30 38.20
C VAL A 116 8.33 20.78 39.49
N ASN A 117 7.21 21.47 39.37
CA ASN A 117 6.45 22.01 40.50
C ASN A 117 4.97 22.23 40.16
N GLY A 118 4.06 21.72 40.98
CA GLY A 118 2.62 21.89 40.78
C GLY A 118 2.14 21.32 39.45
N ILE A 119 1.65 22.19 38.57
CA ILE A 119 1.22 21.82 37.22
C ILE A 119 2.40 21.63 36.26
N TRP A 120 3.59 22.16 36.56
CA TRP A 120 4.73 22.18 35.64
C TRP A 120 5.50 20.86 35.64
N LEU A 121 5.76 20.33 34.44
CA LEU A 121 6.35 19.00 34.25
C LEU A 121 7.86 19.02 33.99
N GLY A 122 8.44 20.16 33.57
CA GLY A 122 9.85 20.26 33.20
C GLY A 122 10.22 19.38 32.00
N ALA A 123 11.51 19.03 31.87
CA ALA A 123 12.01 18.24 30.75
C ALA A 123 11.36 16.84 30.67
N ALA A 124 10.87 16.46 29.50
CA ALA A 124 10.37 15.11 29.25
C ALA A 124 11.50 14.08 29.35
N THR A 125 11.25 12.92 29.96
CA THR A 125 12.19 11.79 30.00
C THR A 125 12.26 11.09 28.64
N ASP A 126 13.29 10.27 28.40
CA ASP A 126 13.40 9.52 27.14
C ASP A 126 12.34 8.41 27.00
N VAL A 127 11.75 7.96 28.11
CA VAL A 127 10.61 7.02 28.07
C VAL A 127 9.40 7.73 27.46
N ILE A 128 9.05 8.90 27.99
CA ILE A 128 7.94 9.72 27.48
C ILE A 128 8.21 10.13 26.04
N MET A 129 9.43 10.56 25.73
CA MET A 129 9.81 10.96 24.37
C MET A 129 9.69 9.78 23.39
N ARG A 130 10.05 8.55 23.78
CA ARG A 130 9.86 7.38 22.94
C ARG A 130 8.38 7.00 22.77
N GLU A 131 7.63 7.02 23.86
CA GLU A 131 6.21 6.67 23.87
C GLU A 131 5.36 7.64 23.07
N ARG A 132 5.60 8.95 23.21
CA ARG A 132 4.78 9.99 22.56
C ARG A 132 5.39 10.49 21.26
N GLY A 133 6.71 10.44 21.12
CA GLY A 133 7.39 10.89 19.90
C GLY A 133 7.20 9.95 18.70
N ILE A 134 6.87 8.67 18.93
CA ILE A 134 6.50 7.75 17.85
C ILE A 134 5.20 8.18 17.14
N GLU A 135 4.29 8.84 17.86
CA GLU A 135 3.02 9.35 17.30
C GLU A 135 3.26 10.39 16.19
N PHE A 136 4.39 11.13 16.26
CA PHE A 136 4.82 12.07 15.22
C PHE A 136 5.42 11.38 13.99
N VAL A 137 5.84 10.12 14.13
CA VAL A 137 6.48 9.34 13.06
C VAL A 137 5.46 8.50 12.32
N ASP A 138 4.52 7.88 13.02
CA ASP A 138 3.44 7.09 12.43
C ASP A 138 2.25 7.94 11.95
N GLY A 139 2.19 9.20 12.36
CA GLY A 139 1.18 10.18 11.93
C GLY A 139 -0.11 10.13 12.73
N SER A 140 -0.18 9.37 13.84
CA SER A 140 -1.30 9.38 14.78
C SER A 140 -1.45 10.70 15.53
N ALA A 141 -0.37 11.47 15.65
CA ALA A 141 -0.38 12.90 15.99
C ALA A 141 0.49 13.66 14.98
N PRO A 142 -0.04 14.65 14.23
CA PRO A 142 0.76 15.33 13.20
C PRO A 142 2.00 16.07 13.73
N GLY A 143 1.92 16.59 14.95
CA GLY A 143 2.97 17.40 15.57
C GLY A 143 2.50 18.08 16.85
N PHE A 144 3.01 19.29 17.13
CA PHE A 144 2.67 20.04 18.32
C PHE A 144 2.55 21.56 18.10
N ALA A 145 1.64 22.20 18.82
CA ALA A 145 1.57 23.65 18.99
C ALA A 145 2.39 24.06 20.21
N ALA A 146 3.43 24.86 20.01
CA ALA A 146 4.18 25.49 21.11
C ALA A 146 3.52 26.83 21.47
N ILE A 147 2.80 26.87 22.59
CA ILE A 147 2.09 28.07 23.03
C ILE A 147 2.93 28.84 24.04
N THR A 148 3.09 30.14 23.80
CA THR A 148 3.74 31.05 24.75
C THR A 148 2.89 32.26 25.08
N GLY A 149 2.88 32.64 26.37
CA GLY A 149 2.07 33.74 26.87
C GLY A 149 0.71 33.29 27.39
N ALA A 150 -0.31 34.13 27.20
CA ALA A 150 -1.66 33.91 27.71
C ALA A 150 -2.70 34.48 26.75
N ALA A 151 -3.82 33.78 26.59
CA ALA A 151 -4.97 34.28 25.84
C ALA A 151 -5.66 35.41 26.61
N PRO A 152 -6.42 36.31 25.95
CA PRO A 152 -7.10 37.42 26.62
C PRO A 152 -8.06 37.00 27.73
N THR A 153 -8.73 35.85 27.57
CA THR A 153 -9.63 35.26 28.57
C THR A 153 -9.39 33.76 28.68
N ASN A 154 -9.87 33.14 29.78
CA ASN A 154 -9.71 31.70 30.00
C ASN A 154 -10.57 30.88 29.02
N GLU A 155 -11.74 31.39 28.63
CA GLU A 155 -12.63 30.72 27.68
C GLU A 155 -11.98 30.55 26.30
N ILE A 156 -11.28 31.59 25.83
CA ILE A 156 -10.51 31.53 24.58
C ILE A 156 -9.38 30.50 24.69
N ALA A 157 -8.68 30.47 25.83
CA ALA A 157 -7.64 29.47 26.06
C ALA A 157 -8.19 28.03 25.97
N VAL A 158 -9.35 27.77 26.60
CA VAL A 158 -10.03 26.47 26.56
C VAL A 158 -10.48 26.14 25.13
N GLN A 159 -11.01 27.10 24.38
CA GLN A 159 -11.42 26.91 22.99
C GLN A 159 -10.24 26.47 22.11
N ILE A 160 -9.13 27.20 22.14
CA ILE A 160 -7.93 26.89 21.36
C ILE A 160 -7.36 25.52 21.76
N ALA A 161 -7.31 25.21 23.06
CA ALA A 161 -6.80 23.93 23.55
C ALA A 161 -7.64 22.74 23.06
N LYS A 162 -8.98 22.86 23.12
CA LYS A 162 -9.90 21.81 22.65
C LYS A 162 -9.78 21.59 21.15
N GLU A 163 -9.75 22.66 20.36
CA GLU A 163 -9.64 22.55 18.91
C GLU A 163 -8.33 21.85 18.51
N LEU A 164 -7.21 22.16 19.18
CA LEU A 164 -5.94 21.46 18.96
C LEU A 164 -6.01 19.97 19.35
N GLN A 165 -6.68 19.64 20.45
CA GLN A 165 -6.89 18.24 20.87
C GLN A 165 -7.75 17.45 19.88
N GLU A 166 -8.86 18.02 19.41
CA GLU A 166 -9.76 17.42 18.40
C GLU A 166 -9.02 17.10 17.10
N LYS A 167 -8.03 17.93 16.76
CA LYS A 167 -7.16 17.77 15.59
C LYS A 167 -5.93 16.88 15.87
N ASN A 168 -5.88 16.23 17.03
CA ASN A 168 -4.81 15.33 17.49
C ASN A 168 -3.42 15.99 17.61
N ILE A 169 -3.35 17.27 17.96
CA ILE A 169 -2.10 18.03 18.09
C ILE A 169 -1.72 18.18 19.56
N TYR A 170 -0.44 17.93 19.87
CA TYR A 170 0.08 18.17 21.22
C TYR A 170 0.19 19.67 21.48
N VAL A 171 -0.16 20.10 22.70
CA VAL A 171 -0.07 21.50 23.12
C VAL A 171 1.03 21.63 24.15
N PHE A 172 2.17 22.19 23.75
CA PHE A 172 3.34 22.39 24.59
C PHE A 172 3.36 23.83 25.09
N MET A 173 3.19 24.03 26.40
CA MET A 173 2.94 25.35 26.98
C MET A 173 4.11 25.82 27.84
N ALA A 174 4.67 26.99 27.54
CA ALA A 174 5.66 27.65 28.40
C ALA A 174 5.75 29.16 28.18
N GLY A 175 6.22 29.87 29.21
CA GLY A 175 6.39 31.32 29.18
C GLY A 175 5.11 32.09 29.48
N SER A 176 5.29 33.32 29.94
CA SER A 176 4.21 34.19 30.42
C SER A 176 4.10 35.48 29.62
N THR A 177 2.93 36.11 29.70
CA THR A 177 2.71 37.50 29.29
C THR A 177 2.13 38.23 30.48
N ASN A 178 2.78 39.31 30.94
CA ASN A 178 2.32 40.09 32.10
C ASN A 178 2.07 39.25 33.37
N GLY A 179 2.86 38.17 33.55
CA GLY A 179 2.74 37.28 34.71
C GLY A 179 1.57 36.30 34.67
N LYS A 180 0.94 36.10 33.50
CA LYS A 180 -0.09 35.07 33.28
C LYS A 180 0.36 34.08 32.20
N GLN A 181 -0.01 32.81 32.36
CA GLN A 181 0.39 31.69 31.49
C GLN A 181 -0.85 30.93 30.98
N PHE A 182 -0.79 30.47 29.74
CA PHE A 182 -1.85 29.68 29.11
C PHE A 182 -2.18 28.40 29.91
N ALA A 183 -1.17 27.70 30.43
CA ALA A 183 -1.39 26.51 31.27
C ALA A 183 -2.15 26.82 32.57
N GLU A 184 -1.89 27.97 33.19
CA GLU A 184 -2.64 28.39 34.39
C GLU A 184 -4.09 28.72 34.05
N GLN A 185 -4.35 29.37 32.91
CA GLN A 185 -5.72 29.64 32.45
C GLN A 185 -6.53 28.36 32.28
N LEU A 186 -5.92 27.30 31.74
CA LEU A 186 -6.56 25.99 31.62
C LEU A 186 -6.80 25.33 32.98
N ALA A 187 -5.83 25.43 33.89
CA ALA A 187 -5.94 24.87 35.23
C ALA A 187 -7.02 25.59 36.06
N GLU A 188 -7.17 26.91 35.93
CA GLU A 188 -8.22 27.73 36.55
C GLU A 188 -9.63 27.26 36.15
N GLU A 189 -9.81 26.84 34.90
CA GLU A 189 -11.08 26.31 34.37
C GLU A 189 -11.28 24.79 34.62
N GLY A 190 -10.36 24.16 35.35
CA GLY A 190 -10.44 22.73 35.68
C GLY A 190 -10.15 21.79 34.51
N VAL A 191 -9.46 22.26 33.46
CA VAL A 191 -9.00 21.40 32.35
C VAL A 191 -7.85 20.52 32.83
N GLN A 192 -7.93 19.22 32.54
CA GLN A 192 -6.89 18.27 32.92
C GLN A 192 -5.65 18.42 32.03
N LEU A 193 -4.51 18.71 32.65
CA LEU A 193 -3.20 18.85 32.00
C LEU A 193 -2.37 17.56 32.16
N GLY A 194 -1.52 17.28 31.19
CA GLY A 194 -0.59 16.16 31.19
C GLY A 194 -0.34 15.56 29.81
N TRP A 195 0.55 14.56 29.77
CA TRP A 195 0.87 13.81 28.55
C TRP A 195 -0.33 13.04 28.00
N GLU A 196 -1.15 12.44 28.88
CA GLU A 196 -2.35 11.68 28.47
C GLU A 196 -3.43 12.54 27.80
N THR A 197 -3.52 13.82 28.19
CA THR A 197 -4.46 14.77 27.56
C THR A 197 -3.81 15.55 26.43
N ARG A 198 -2.52 15.31 26.13
CA ARG A 198 -1.71 16.06 25.15
C ARG A 198 -1.56 17.55 25.46
N LEU A 199 -1.99 18.01 26.64
CA LEU A 199 -1.84 19.39 27.12
C LEU A 199 -0.68 19.44 28.11
N VAL A 200 0.54 19.73 27.61
CA VAL A 200 1.80 19.55 28.35
C VAL A 200 2.36 20.91 28.83
N PRO A 201 2.25 21.23 30.14
CA PRO A 201 2.86 22.42 30.73
C PRO A 201 4.33 22.19 31.08
N PHE A 202 5.23 22.86 30.36
CA PHE A 202 6.68 22.71 30.51
C PHE A 202 7.27 23.58 31.62
N GLY A 203 6.90 24.86 31.70
CA GLY A 203 7.36 25.77 32.76
C GLY A 203 6.85 27.20 32.62
N GLU A 204 6.93 27.97 33.72
CA GLU A 204 6.43 29.35 33.82
C GLU A 204 7.21 30.34 32.94
N ASP A 205 8.51 30.12 32.80
CA ASP A 205 9.44 31.03 32.12
C ASP A 205 9.52 30.76 30.61
N VAL A 206 9.83 31.80 29.84
CA VAL A 206 10.07 31.68 28.39
C VAL A 206 11.23 30.73 28.09
N SER A 207 12.21 30.59 28.99
CA SER A 207 13.32 29.63 28.84
C SER A 207 12.85 28.17 28.77
N ALA A 208 11.71 27.82 29.38
CA ALA A 208 11.17 26.46 29.39
C ALA A 208 10.62 26.01 28.01
N LEU A 209 10.43 26.94 27.05
CA LEU A 209 10.14 26.59 25.65
C LEU A 209 11.24 25.72 25.03
N ILE A 210 12.45 25.74 25.60
CA ILE A 210 13.55 24.88 25.17
C ILE A 210 13.19 23.39 25.30
N TYR A 211 12.31 23.00 26.22
CA TYR A 211 11.92 21.59 26.39
C TYR A 211 11.10 21.08 25.19
N ALA A 212 10.29 21.94 24.55
CA ALA A 212 9.58 21.58 23.32
C ALA A 212 10.55 21.30 22.17
N LEU A 213 11.56 22.16 22.00
CA LEU A 213 12.60 21.95 20.99
C LEU A 213 13.53 20.78 21.34
N GLY A 214 13.84 20.58 22.62
CA GLY A 214 14.59 19.42 23.10
C GLY A 214 13.85 18.10 22.88
N PHE A 215 12.51 18.10 22.92
CA PHE A 215 11.69 16.96 22.50
C PHE A 215 11.83 16.70 21.00
N ALA A 216 11.68 17.73 20.17
CA ALA A 216 11.80 17.66 18.72
C ALA A 216 13.19 17.16 18.25
N ASN A 217 14.27 17.66 18.85
CA ASN A 217 15.63 17.19 18.57
C ASN A 217 15.81 15.71 18.91
N ARG A 218 15.27 15.24 20.03
CA ARG A 218 15.35 13.83 20.43
C ARG A 218 14.55 12.91 19.53
N ALA A 219 13.42 13.37 19.00
CA ALA A 219 12.66 12.62 18.00
C ALA A 219 13.51 12.38 16.73
N ALA A 220 14.21 13.41 16.26
CA ALA A 220 15.13 13.28 15.12
C ALA A 220 16.32 12.35 15.38
N LEU A 221 16.94 12.45 16.56
CA LEU A 221 18.07 11.58 16.95
C LEU A 221 17.62 10.12 17.14
N SER A 222 16.45 9.90 17.74
CA SER A 222 15.96 8.55 18.09
C SER A 222 15.32 7.81 16.91
N PHE A 223 14.41 8.47 16.19
CA PHE A 223 13.61 7.84 15.14
C PHE A 223 14.15 8.15 13.74
N GLY A 224 14.68 9.36 13.54
CA GLY A 224 15.28 9.77 12.27
C GLY A 224 16.67 9.20 12.02
N GLY A 225 17.31 8.60 13.03
CA GLY A 225 18.69 8.13 12.94
C GLY A 225 19.70 9.24 12.67
N VAL A 226 19.34 10.50 12.94
CA VAL A 226 20.22 11.65 12.74
C VAL A 226 21.38 11.56 13.73
N LYS A 227 22.61 11.78 13.25
CA LYS A 227 23.79 11.77 14.10
C LYS A 227 23.88 13.07 14.90
N ALA A 228 24.26 12.98 16.18
CA ALA A 228 24.56 14.15 16.99
C ALA A 228 25.68 14.98 16.37
N GLY A 229 25.51 16.30 16.31
CA GLY A 229 26.41 17.24 15.63
C GLY A 229 26.08 17.52 14.16
N ASP A 230 25.15 16.77 13.56
CA ASP A 230 24.61 17.07 12.23
C ASP A 230 23.36 17.97 12.36
N SER A 231 23.61 19.24 12.68
CA SER A 231 22.55 20.24 12.90
C SER A 231 21.65 20.39 11.67
N HIS A 232 22.22 20.36 10.47
CA HIS A 232 21.45 20.48 9.22
C HIS A 232 20.49 19.31 9.04
N ALA A 233 20.94 18.06 9.21
CA ALA A 233 20.05 16.91 9.11
C ALA A 233 18.95 16.92 10.19
N ASN A 234 19.27 17.38 11.40
CA ASN A 234 18.28 17.50 12.48
C ASN A 234 17.20 18.54 12.17
N LEU A 235 17.60 19.73 11.70
CA LEU A 235 16.67 20.79 11.30
C LEU A 235 15.79 20.34 10.12
N MET A 236 16.37 19.67 9.12
CA MET A 236 15.63 19.15 7.98
C MET A 236 14.65 18.03 8.36
N TYR A 237 15.03 17.16 9.29
CA TYR A 237 14.11 16.16 9.82
C TYR A 237 12.90 16.84 10.48
N ASN A 238 13.13 17.80 11.37
CA ASN A 238 12.05 18.50 12.06
C ASN A 238 11.15 19.28 11.10
N LYS A 239 11.72 19.98 10.12
CA LYS A 239 10.95 20.67 9.07
C LYS A 239 10.01 19.72 8.32
N ASN A 240 10.46 18.51 8.00
CA ASN A 240 9.74 17.59 7.13
C ASN A 240 8.87 16.56 7.87
N ARG A 241 9.13 16.27 9.14
CA ARG A 241 8.49 15.18 9.88
C ARG A 241 7.71 15.63 11.11
N VAL A 242 8.09 16.72 11.75
CA VAL A 242 7.44 17.21 12.98
C VAL A 242 6.66 18.46 12.64
N PHE A 243 5.33 18.36 12.48
CA PHE A 243 4.48 19.49 12.07
C PHE A 243 4.19 20.43 13.24
N ALA A 244 5.24 21.08 13.74
CA ALA A 244 5.14 22.02 14.84
C ALA A 244 5.07 23.49 14.40
N PHE A 245 4.35 24.29 15.18
CA PHE A 245 4.19 25.74 15.00
C PHE A 245 4.08 26.44 16.36
N VAL A 246 4.38 27.73 16.41
CA VAL A 246 4.35 28.54 17.62
C VAL A 246 3.10 29.41 17.62
N LEU A 247 2.32 29.38 18.70
CA LEU A 247 1.27 30.35 18.98
C LEU A 247 1.77 31.34 20.03
N ALA A 248 2.03 32.57 19.61
CA ALA A 248 2.47 33.65 20.49
C ALA A 248 1.26 34.49 20.91
N LEU A 249 0.83 34.33 22.17
CA LEU A 249 -0.36 34.98 22.71
C LEU A 249 -0.02 36.15 23.64
N GLY A 250 -0.58 37.32 23.33
CA GLY A 250 -0.30 38.58 23.99
C GLY A 250 1.02 39.22 23.56
N GLU A 251 1.54 40.13 24.39
CA GLU A 251 2.74 40.90 24.06
C GLU A 251 3.96 39.99 23.78
N VAL A 252 4.59 40.21 22.62
CA VAL A 252 5.81 39.54 22.19
C VAL A 252 7.00 40.43 22.55
N ASP A 253 7.64 40.12 23.68
CA ASP A 253 8.85 40.81 24.14
C ASP A 253 10.13 40.29 23.46
N SER A 254 11.27 40.91 23.76
CA SER A 254 12.58 40.51 23.20
C SER A 254 12.95 39.06 23.52
N ASP A 255 12.55 38.55 24.69
CA ASP A 255 12.89 37.20 25.11
C ASP A 255 12.16 36.18 24.23
N LYS A 256 10.87 36.43 23.94
CA LYS A 256 10.06 35.64 23.00
C LYS A 256 10.54 35.77 21.56
N TYR A 257 10.90 36.98 21.10
CA TYR A 257 11.45 37.16 19.75
C TYR A 257 12.70 36.32 19.51
N ALA A 258 13.60 36.23 20.50
CA ALA A 258 14.82 35.43 20.39
C ALA A 258 14.53 33.92 20.35
N ALA A 259 13.63 33.43 21.22
CA ALA A 259 13.23 32.02 21.22
C ALA A 259 12.50 31.63 19.92
N ALA A 260 11.62 32.51 19.43
CA ALA A 260 10.89 32.32 18.18
C ALA A 260 11.83 32.29 16.96
N ALA A 261 12.86 33.14 16.92
CA ALA A 261 13.91 33.07 15.91
C ALA A 261 14.65 31.71 15.92
N GLY A 262 14.86 31.14 17.11
CA GLY A 262 15.35 29.78 17.28
C GLY A 262 14.42 28.73 16.69
N ALA A 263 13.11 28.82 16.95
CA ALA A 263 12.10 27.89 16.43
C ALA A 263 11.97 27.94 14.89
N ILE A 264 12.09 29.13 14.29
CA ILE A 264 12.04 29.31 12.83
C ILE A 264 13.13 28.48 12.13
N ASN A 265 14.32 28.29 12.74
CA ASN A 265 15.37 27.41 12.18
C ASN A 265 14.88 25.98 11.92
N TYR A 266 13.96 25.47 12.74
CA TYR A 266 13.37 24.13 12.60
C TYR A 266 12.28 24.06 11.52
N GLY A 267 11.98 25.19 10.88
CA GLY A 267 10.84 25.32 9.97
C GLY A 267 9.51 25.47 10.70
N PHE A 268 9.52 25.85 11.98
CA PHE A 268 8.32 26.06 12.78
C PHE A 268 7.87 27.53 12.66
N PRO A 269 6.73 27.81 12.00
CA PRO A 269 6.24 29.17 11.83
C PRO A 269 5.67 29.72 13.13
N VAL A 270 5.59 31.04 13.21
CA VAL A 270 5.06 31.78 14.37
C VAL A 270 3.78 32.48 13.98
N ILE A 271 2.72 32.23 14.73
CA ILE A 271 1.41 32.84 14.57
C ILE A 271 1.14 33.69 15.82
N ALA A 272 0.95 34.99 15.62
CA ALA A 272 0.70 35.94 16.70
C ALA A 272 -0.72 36.50 16.63
N ASP A 273 -1.34 36.66 17.79
CA ASP A 273 -2.61 37.37 17.97
C ASP A 273 -2.44 38.90 17.88
N THR A 274 -1.26 39.39 18.26
CA THR A 274 -0.92 40.81 18.28
C THR A 274 -0.45 41.34 16.92
N ASP A 275 -0.58 42.65 16.72
CA ASP A 275 -0.07 43.38 15.56
C ASP A 275 1.45 43.59 15.69
N ILE A 276 2.19 42.54 15.35
CA ILE A 276 3.64 42.56 15.19
C ILE A 276 4.00 42.52 13.70
N PRO A 277 5.19 42.96 13.28
CA PRO A 277 5.57 42.85 11.88
C PRO A 277 5.58 41.40 11.37
N GLU A 278 5.37 41.20 10.08
CA GLU A 278 5.34 39.86 9.47
C GLU A 278 6.65 39.49 8.75
N ILE A 279 6.84 38.20 8.54
CA ILE A 279 7.88 37.61 7.68
C ILE A 279 7.18 36.60 6.78
N LEU A 280 6.58 37.13 5.71
CA LEU A 280 5.84 36.36 4.69
C LEU A 280 6.68 35.58 3.66
N PRO A 281 7.94 35.96 3.34
CA PRO A 281 8.74 35.18 2.39
C PRO A 281 8.89 33.72 2.82
N THR A 282 8.92 32.79 1.87
CA THR A 282 9.12 31.36 2.15
C THR A 282 10.60 30.98 2.14
N GLY A 283 10.95 29.78 2.62
CA GLY A 283 12.31 29.23 2.49
C GLY A 283 12.69 28.31 3.64
N ILE A 284 12.82 28.87 4.86
CA ILE A 284 13.08 28.08 6.08
C ILE A 284 11.82 27.30 6.49
N CYS A 285 10.73 27.99 6.86
CA CYS A 285 9.40 27.38 6.96
C CYS A 285 8.85 26.97 5.59
N THR A 286 7.85 26.09 5.60
CA THR A 286 7.14 25.64 4.38
C THR A 286 6.52 26.82 3.62
N TYR A 287 5.80 27.67 4.34
CA TYR A 287 5.21 28.90 3.82
C TYR A 287 5.76 30.11 4.58
N GLU A 288 4.91 30.93 5.19
CA GLU A 288 5.30 32.13 5.93
C GLU A 288 6.05 31.79 7.22
N HIS A 289 7.04 32.61 7.62
CA HIS A 289 7.76 32.42 8.88
C HIS A 289 7.02 33.05 10.07
N VAL A 290 6.42 34.22 9.86
CA VAL A 290 5.68 34.97 10.90
C VAL A 290 4.43 35.59 10.29
N VAL A 291 3.27 35.26 10.85
CA VAL A 291 1.95 35.83 10.52
C VAL A 291 1.37 36.48 11.77
N SER A 292 0.81 37.68 11.64
CA SER A 292 0.35 38.49 12.77
C SER A 292 -1.14 38.80 12.70
N SER A 293 -1.70 39.36 13.78
CA SER A 293 -3.10 39.82 13.85
C SER A 293 -4.13 38.76 13.48
N VAL A 294 -3.84 37.49 13.81
CA VAL A 294 -4.74 36.38 13.48
C VAL A 294 -5.88 36.32 14.52
N PRO A 295 -7.16 36.30 14.08
CA PRO A 295 -8.30 36.13 14.99
C PRO A 295 -8.24 34.80 15.73
N TYR A 296 -8.69 34.76 16.99
CA TYR A 296 -8.62 33.55 17.82
C TYR A 296 -9.47 32.41 17.27
N GLU A 297 -10.61 32.74 16.64
CA GLU A 297 -11.57 31.78 16.09
C GLU A 297 -11.02 30.99 14.90
N THR A 298 -10.06 31.55 14.17
CA THR A 298 -9.43 30.93 12.99
C THR A 298 -7.93 30.68 13.20
N MET A 299 -7.43 30.89 14.43
CA MET A 299 -5.99 30.86 14.72
C MET A 299 -5.37 29.49 14.49
N VAL A 300 -6.07 28.43 14.91
CA VAL A 300 -5.59 27.05 14.77
C VAL A 300 -5.60 26.66 13.29
N GLU A 301 -6.69 26.91 12.57
CA GLU A 301 -6.77 26.67 11.12
C GLU A 301 -5.67 27.40 10.35
N ARG A 302 -5.48 28.69 10.63
CA ARG A 302 -4.42 29.48 10.00
C ARG A 302 -3.03 28.94 10.33
N ALA A 303 -2.80 28.50 11.56
CA ALA A 303 -1.51 27.92 11.94
C ALA A 303 -1.22 26.60 11.20
N LEU A 304 -2.24 25.76 11.00
CA LEU A 304 -2.13 24.53 10.23
C LEU A 304 -1.84 24.80 8.77
N GLU A 305 -2.54 25.77 8.19
CA GLU A 305 -2.33 26.21 6.81
C GLU A 305 -0.90 26.69 6.59
N VAL A 306 -0.41 27.62 7.44
CA VAL A 306 0.94 28.18 7.35
C VAL A 306 2.02 27.12 7.60
N ARG A 307 1.75 26.14 8.47
CA ARG A 307 2.66 25.01 8.69
C ARG A 307 2.67 24.02 7.52
N GLY A 308 1.59 23.98 6.72
CA GLY A 308 1.31 22.92 5.76
C GLY A 308 0.90 21.61 6.42
N CYS A 309 0.32 21.67 7.62
CA CYS A 309 -0.16 20.51 8.35
C CYS A 309 -1.57 20.15 7.90
N LYS A 310 -1.72 18.98 7.28
CA LYS A 310 -3.02 18.46 6.83
C LYS A 310 -3.49 17.38 7.79
N ILE A 311 -4.66 17.59 8.36
CA ILE A 311 -5.25 16.64 9.32
C ILE A 311 -5.86 15.50 8.52
N LYS A 312 -5.39 14.28 8.80
CA LYS A 312 -6.04 13.09 8.26
C LYS A 312 -7.38 12.91 8.96
N ILE A 313 -8.47 13.00 8.20
CA ILE A 313 -9.79 12.59 8.66
C ILE A 313 -9.78 11.06 8.70
N THR A 314 -9.63 10.51 9.90
CA THR A 314 -9.51 9.06 10.13
C THR A 314 -10.85 8.32 10.08
N ASP A 315 -11.97 9.02 10.33
CA ASP A 315 -13.30 8.43 10.36
C ASP A 315 -14.24 9.22 9.41
N VAL A 316 -14.97 8.49 8.56
CA VAL A 316 -15.88 9.10 7.58
C VAL A 316 -17.23 9.31 8.27
N PRO A 317 -17.77 10.53 8.34
CA PRO A 317 -18.95 10.83 9.16
C PRO A 317 -20.25 10.35 8.48
N VAL A 318 -20.44 9.04 8.46
CA VAL A 318 -21.58 8.33 7.85
C VAL A 318 -22.18 7.32 8.85
N PRO A 319 -23.52 7.14 8.91
CA PRO A 319 -24.17 6.30 9.93
C PRO A 319 -24.14 4.80 9.63
N VAL A 320 -23.35 4.36 8.65
CA VAL A 320 -23.19 2.96 8.25
C VAL A 320 -21.71 2.60 8.22
N ALA A 321 -21.39 1.33 8.08
CA ALA A 321 -20.00 0.92 7.90
C ALA A 321 -19.44 1.53 6.60
N TYR A 322 -18.17 1.95 6.66
CA TYR A 322 -17.46 2.52 5.53
C TYR A 322 -16.13 1.80 5.32
N GLY A 323 -15.84 1.39 4.09
CA GLY A 323 -14.57 0.80 3.71
C GLY A 323 -14.61 0.09 2.35
N PRO A 324 -13.44 -0.27 1.78
CA PRO A 324 -13.34 -0.89 0.45
C PRO A 324 -14.13 -2.20 0.29
N ALA A 325 -14.38 -2.91 1.40
CA ALA A 325 -15.14 -4.16 1.39
C ALA A 325 -16.59 -3.99 0.89
N PHE A 326 -17.16 -2.80 1.01
CA PHE A 326 -18.53 -2.50 0.58
C PHE A 326 -18.63 -2.06 -0.89
N GLU A 327 -17.50 -1.78 -1.54
CA GLU A 327 -17.49 -1.22 -2.91
C GLU A 327 -18.17 -2.12 -3.94
N GLY A 328 -18.08 -3.44 -3.74
CA GLY A 328 -18.69 -4.46 -4.60
C GLY A 328 -20.15 -4.80 -4.27
N GLU A 329 -20.80 -4.11 -3.33
CA GLU A 329 -22.18 -4.39 -2.93
C GLU A 329 -23.14 -4.27 -4.11
N ARG A 330 -24.05 -5.22 -4.27
CA ARG A 330 -25.10 -5.18 -5.31
C ARG A 330 -26.47 -4.97 -4.69
N ILE A 331 -27.02 -3.77 -4.85
CA ILE A 331 -28.39 -3.45 -4.41
C ILE A 331 -29.38 -3.91 -5.49
N ARG A 332 -30.14 -4.98 -5.22
CA ARG A 332 -31.18 -5.48 -6.14
C ARG A 332 -32.45 -4.64 -6.02
N LYS A 333 -33.28 -4.64 -7.07
CA LYS A 333 -34.54 -3.86 -7.13
C LYS A 333 -35.46 -4.05 -5.91
N ALA A 334 -35.49 -5.24 -5.32
CA ALA A 334 -36.30 -5.53 -4.13
C ALA A 334 -35.81 -4.82 -2.85
N ASP A 335 -34.56 -4.37 -2.83
CA ASP A 335 -33.86 -3.81 -1.68
C ASP A 335 -33.58 -2.30 -1.84
N VAL A 336 -34.05 -1.69 -2.93
CA VAL A 336 -33.89 -0.25 -3.22
C VAL A 336 -34.89 0.57 -2.40
N HIS A 337 -34.39 1.59 -1.69
CA HIS A 337 -35.20 2.66 -1.12
C HIS A 337 -35.40 3.81 -2.11
N CYS A 338 -34.32 4.27 -2.74
CA CYS A 338 -34.36 5.29 -3.79
C CYS A 338 -33.31 5.00 -4.87
N GLU A 339 -33.61 5.33 -6.12
CA GLU A 339 -32.74 5.15 -7.28
C GLU A 339 -32.67 6.41 -8.13
N PHE A 340 -31.47 6.72 -8.63
CA PHE A 340 -31.21 7.90 -9.43
C PHE A 340 -30.46 7.50 -10.69
N GLY A 341 -30.79 8.10 -11.84
CA GLY A 341 -30.04 7.89 -13.07
C GLY A 341 -30.41 6.62 -13.83
N GLY A 342 -29.43 6.06 -14.52
CA GLY A 342 -29.63 4.96 -15.46
C GLY A 342 -30.55 5.38 -16.61
N ASN A 343 -31.45 4.50 -17.04
CA ASN A 343 -32.43 4.79 -18.09
C ASN A 343 -33.76 5.38 -17.56
N LYS A 344 -33.80 5.83 -16.30
CA LYS A 344 -35.04 6.25 -15.63
C LYS A 344 -35.15 7.76 -15.43
N THR A 345 -34.09 8.38 -14.93
CA THR A 345 -34.04 9.80 -14.61
C THR A 345 -32.69 10.37 -15.03
N THR A 346 -32.60 11.69 -15.21
CA THR A 346 -31.33 12.37 -15.44
C THR A 346 -30.49 12.34 -14.16
N ALA A 347 -29.28 11.80 -14.22
CA ALA A 347 -28.32 11.92 -13.12
C ALA A 347 -26.90 12.18 -13.62
N PHE A 348 -26.17 13.07 -12.93
CA PHE A 348 -24.79 13.37 -13.27
C PHE A 348 -23.93 13.72 -12.04
N GLU A 349 -22.62 13.59 -12.19
CA GLU A 349 -21.60 14.01 -11.21
C GLU A 349 -20.62 14.99 -11.87
N PHE A 350 -20.29 16.08 -11.19
CA PHE A 350 -19.45 17.14 -11.75
C PHE A 350 -18.53 17.70 -10.68
N VAL A 351 -17.22 17.62 -10.93
CA VAL A 351 -16.20 18.29 -10.11
C VAL A 351 -15.69 19.52 -10.86
N THR A 352 -15.60 20.65 -10.14
CA THR A 352 -15.01 21.90 -10.64
C THR A 352 -14.13 22.54 -9.58
N SER A 353 -13.07 23.21 -10.02
CA SER A 353 -12.21 24.02 -9.17
C SER A 353 -12.78 25.43 -8.99
N VAL A 354 -12.57 26.01 -7.80
CA VAL A 354 -12.94 27.38 -7.44
C VAL A 354 -11.82 28.06 -6.63
N ASP A 355 -11.88 29.39 -6.53
CA ASP A 355 -10.91 30.15 -5.72
C ASP A 355 -11.09 29.87 -4.22
N MET A 356 -9.97 29.92 -3.47
CA MET A 356 -9.94 29.58 -2.04
C MET A 356 -10.88 30.43 -1.17
N ASP A 357 -11.18 31.65 -1.62
CA ASP A 357 -12.05 32.62 -0.93
C ASP A 357 -13.53 32.44 -1.27
N ASP A 358 -13.86 31.72 -2.35
CA ASP A 358 -15.23 31.52 -2.83
C ASP A 358 -15.87 30.24 -2.28
N ILE A 359 -15.15 29.48 -1.45
CA ILE A 359 -15.58 28.19 -0.91
C ILE A 359 -15.44 28.10 0.61
N VAL A 360 -16.48 27.55 1.23
CA VAL A 360 -16.52 27.21 2.66
C VAL A 360 -16.29 25.70 2.78
N ASP A 361 -15.20 25.31 3.44
CA ASP A 361 -14.87 23.90 3.61
C ASP A 361 -15.93 23.16 4.44
N GLY A 362 -16.28 21.93 4.02
CA GLY A 362 -17.23 21.07 4.73
C GLY A 362 -18.70 21.44 4.54
N GLU A 363 -19.01 22.41 3.67
CA GLU A 363 -20.39 22.76 3.36
C GLU A 363 -21.04 21.67 2.49
N VAL A 364 -22.14 21.10 2.99
CA VAL A 364 -23.01 20.17 2.25
C VAL A 364 -24.41 20.76 2.14
N GLU A 365 -24.82 21.10 0.91
CA GLU A 365 -26.11 21.69 0.57
C GLU A 365 -27.00 20.68 -0.18
N ILE A 366 -28.31 20.70 0.07
CA ILE A 366 -29.30 19.91 -0.67
C ILE A 366 -30.31 20.85 -1.33
N ILE A 367 -30.40 20.83 -2.67
CA ILE A 367 -31.36 21.61 -3.46
C ILE A 367 -32.43 20.66 -4.02
N GLY A 368 -33.58 20.61 -3.36
CA GLY A 368 -34.70 19.74 -3.72
C GLY A 368 -35.10 18.78 -2.59
N PRO A 369 -35.98 17.81 -2.87
CA PRO A 369 -36.39 16.79 -1.89
C PRO A 369 -35.26 15.81 -1.53
N ASP A 370 -35.06 15.53 -0.24
CA ASP A 370 -34.18 14.47 0.25
C ASP A 370 -34.92 13.11 0.24
N ILE A 371 -34.18 12.00 0.37
CA ILE A 371 -34.68 10.63 0.22
C ILE A 371 -35.65 10.17 1.32
N ASP A 372 -35.82 10.94 2.39
CA ASP A 372 -36.84 10.69 3.41
C ASP A 372 -38.22 11.27 3.06
N THR A 373 -38.29 12.10 2.02
CA THR A 373 -39.54 12.72 1.54
C THR A 373 -40.23 11.94 0.43
N VAL A 374 -39.60 10.86 -0.06
CA VAL A 374 -40.10 10.04 -1.17
C VAL A 374 -40.56 8.65 -0.72
N GLU A 375 -41.44 8.04 -1.51
CA GLU A 375 -41.89 6.66 -1.26
C GLU A 375 -40.76 5.65 -1.57
N GLU A 376 -40.76 4.54 -0.85
CA GLU A 376 -39.81 3.43 -1.05
C GLU A 376 -39.88 2.87 -2.48
N GLY A 377 -38.72 2.72 -3.11
CA GLY A 377 -38.57 2.25 -4.49
C GLY A 377 -38.81 3.32 -5.56
N SER A 378 -38.94 4.59 -5.17
CA SER A 378 -39.06 5.72 -6.09
C SER A 378 -37.78 5.98 -6.89
N SER A 379 -37.91 6.76 -7.97
CA SER A 379 -36.79 7.24 -8.77
C SER A 379 -36.84 8.76 -8.90
N MET A 380 -35.70 9.42 -8.73
CA MET A 380 -35.56 10.89 -8.81
C MET A 380 -34.31 11.29 -9.61
N PRO A 381 -34.26 12.51 -10.17
CA PRO A 381 -33.04 13.02 -10.78
C PRO A 381 -32.00 13.36 -9.69
N LEU A 382 -30.72 13.39 -10.07
CA LEU A 382 -29.63 13.73 -9.15
C LEU A 382 -28.49 14.48 -9.85
N ALA A 383 -28.05 15.61 -9.28
CA ALA A 383 -26.72 16.14 -9.56
C ALA A 383 -25.85 16.04 -8.31
N ILE A 384 -24.66 15.47 -8.46
CA ILE A 384 -23.59 15.50 -7.46
C ILE A 384 -22.62 16.60 -7.90
N TRP A 385 -22.77 17.81 -7.36
CA TRP A 385 -21.93 18.95 -7.73
C TRP A 385 -20.87 19.20 -6.66
N VAL A 386 -19.60 19.03 -7.02
CA VAL A 386 -18.48 19.09 -6.09
C VAL A 386 -17.58 20.25 -6.48
N GLU A 387 -17.40 21.18 -5.56
CA GLU A 387 -16.49 22.32 -5.69
C GLU A 387 -15.26 22.04 -4.84
N VAL A 388 -14.07 22.19 -5.43
CA VAL A 388 -12.79 21.99 -4.74
C VAL A 388 -11.91 23.21 -4.87
N ALA A 389 -11.16 23.53 -3.83
CA ALA A 389 -10.10 24.54 -3.91
C ALA A 389 -8.80 23.97 -3.33
N GLY A 390 -7.69 24.38 -3.91
CA GLY A 390 -6.37 24.03 -3.39
C GLY A 390 -5.25 24.81 -4.07
N ARG A 391 -4.17 25.07 -3.35
CA ARG A 391 -3.04 25.87 -3.87
C ARG A 391 -2.35 25.24 -5.08
N LYS A 392 -2.44 23.91 -5.21
CA LYS A 392 -1.93 23.13 -6.34
C LYS A 392 -3.05 22.63 -7.26
N MET A 393 -4.31 22.97 -6.99
CA MET A 393 -5.44 22.55 -7.83
C MET A 393 -5.32 23.18 -9.22
N GLN A 394 -5.65 22.41 -10.25
CA GLN A 394 -5.65 22.83 -11.65
C GLN A 394 -6.87 22.20 -12.34
N ASP A 395 -7.37 22.83 -13.39
CA ASP A 395 -8.50 22.33 -14.19
C ASP A 395 -8.28 20.90 -14.71
N ASP A 396 -7.01 20.53 -14.99
CA ASP A 396 -6.64 19.20 -15.45
C ASP A 396 -6.78 18.11 -14.37
N PHE A 397 -6.94 18.48 -13.09
CA PHE A 397 -7.17 17.54 -11.98
C PHE A 397 -8.64 17.26 -11.72
N GLU A 398 -9.55 18.08 -12.26
CA GLU A 398 -10.98 17.91 -12.05
C GLU A 398 -11.50 16.54 -12.50
N PRO A 399 -11.15 16.00 -13.71
CA PRO A 399 -11.64 14.69 -14.15
C PRO A 399 -11.15 13.54 -13.26
N ILE A 400 -9.97 13.70 -12.65
CA ILE A 400 -9.36 12.70 -11.77
C ILE A 400 -10.16 12.62 -10.48
N LEU A 401 -10.44 13.76 -9.85
CA LEU A 401 -11.27 13.83 -8.65
C LEU A 401 -12.71 13.39 -8.94
N GLU A 402 -13.26 13.76 -10.10
CA GLU A 402 -14.62 13.37 -10.52
C GLU A 402 -14.78 11.86 -10.59
N ARG A 403 -13.77 11.14 -11.11
CA ARG A 403 -13.84 9.68 -11.13
C ARG A 403 -13.86 9.06 -9.74
N GLN A 404 -13.22 9.68 -8.76
CA GLN A 404 -13.19 9.15 -7.40
C GLN A 404 -14.57 9.15 -6.77
N VAL A 405 -15.52 9.98 -7.22
CA VAL A 405 -16.91 9.94 -6.73
C VAL A 405 -17.45 8.52 -6.75
N HIS A 406 -17.18 7.75 -7.81
CA HIS A 406 -17.57 6.34 -7.89
C HIS A 406 -16.99 5.47 -6.77
N HIS A 407 -15.68 5.52 -6.53
CA HIS A 407 -15.04 4.68 -5.52
C HIS A 407 -15.42 5.13 -4.10
N LEU A 408 -15.40 6.45 -3.86
CA LEU A 408 -15.59 7.03 -2.56
C LEU A 408 -16.98 6.77 -2.00
N VAL A 409 -18.04 6.94 -2.80
CA VAL A 409 -19.42 6.73 -2.33
C VAL A 409 -19.79 5.24 -2.22
N ASN A 410 -19.21 4.37 -3.06
CA ASN A 410 -19.38 2.92 -2.95
C ASN A 410 -18.70 2.32 -1.71
N GLY A 411 -17.79 3.07 -1.07
CA GLY A 411 -17.21 2.64 0.22
C GLY A 411 -18.24 2.54 1.35
N ALA A 412 -19.42 3.14 1.23
CA ALA A 412 -20.46 3.10 2.27
C ALA A 412 -21.43 1.93 2.06
N GLU A 413 -21.66 1.13 3.10
CA GLU A 413 -22.66 0.05 3.10
C GLU A 413 -24.06 0.61 2.78
N GLY A 414 -24.73 0.04 1.78
CA GLY A 414 -26.06 0.44 1.36
C GLY A 414 -26.11 1.59 0.36
N ILE A 415 -24.97 2.04 -0.16
CA ILE A 415 -24.88 2.87 -1.37
C ILE A 415 -24.31 2.03 -2.51
N TRP A 416 -24.88 2.14 -3.70
CA TRP A 416 -24.30 1.58 -4.92
C TRP A 416 -24.29 2.63 -6.01
N HIS A 417 -23.12 2.94 -6.56
CA HIS A 417 -22.92 3.90 -7.62
C HIS A 417 -22.22 3.27 -8.82
N MET A 418 -22.68 3.56 -10.03
CA MET A 418 -22.06 3.12 -11.27
C MET A 418 -22.25 4.18 -12.35
N GLY A 419 -21.37 4.18 -13.35
CA GLY A 419 -21.34 5.20 -14.38
C GLY A 419 -20.33 6.28 -14.04
N GLN A 420 -20.49 7.42 -14.70
CA GLN A 420 -19.63 8.59 -14.59
C GLN A 420 -20.31 9.78 -15.29
N ARG A 421 -19.79 11.00 -15.11
CA ARG A 421 -20.25 12.19 -15.85
C ARG A 421 -21.77 12.30 -15.82
N ASP A 422 -22.45 12.27 -16.98
CA ASP A 422 -23.90 12.39 -17.12
C ASP A 422 -24.67 11.08 -17.36
N ILE A 423 -24.00 9.94 -17.16
CA ILE A 423 -24.60 8.60 -17.24
C ILE A 423 -24.54 7.87 -15.90
N VAL A 424 -24.56 8.64 -14.81
CA VAL A 424 -24.55 8.11 -13.45
C VAL A 424 -25.80 7.27 -13.20
N TRP A 425 -25.62 6.19 -12.44
CA TRP A 425 -26.69 5.36 -11.91
C TRP A 425 -26.35 4.99 -10.47
N THR A 426 -27.13 5.49 -9.52
CA THR A 426 -26.91 5.24 -8.11
C THR A 426 -28.16 4.80 -7.37
N ARG A 427 -27.98 4.01 -6.31
CA ARG A 427 -29.03 3.41 -5.49
C ARG A 427 -28.68 3.56 -4.02
N VAL A 428 -29.71 3.78 -3.21
CA VAL A 428 -29.65 3.69 -1.74
C VAL A 428 -30.51 2.52 -1.29
N SER A 429 -29.97 1.64 -0.45
CA SER A 429 -30.66 0.46 0.05
C SER A 429 -31.65 0.79 1.17
N LYS A 430 -32.67 -0.04 1.34
CA LYS A 430 -33.62 0.06 2.46
C LYS A 430 -32.94 -0.08 3.82
N ALA A 431 -31.94 -0.96 3.90
CA ALA A 431 -31.16 -1.18 5.12
C ALA A 431 -30.34 0.07 5.47
N GLY A 432 -29.64 0.63 4.49
CA GLY A 432 -28.85 1.84 4.64
C GLY A 432 -29.71 3.05 5.06
N PHE A 433 -30.86 3.26 4.39
CA PHE A 433 -31.80 4.32 4.77
C PHE A 433 -32.33 4.15 6.21
N LYS A 434 -32.66 2.92 6.61
CA LYS A 434 -33.11 2.59 7.97
C LYS A 434 -32.02 2.86 9.02
N ASN A 435 -30.76 2.66 8.67
CA ASN A 435 -29.60 2.96 9.53
C ASN A 435 -29.27 4.45 9.56
N GLY A 436 -29.94 5.28 8.77
CA GLY A 436 -29.83 6.74 8.83
C GLY A 436 -29.22 7.38 7.58
N LEU A 437 -28.87 6.63 6.53
CA LEU A 437 -28.35 7.22 5.30
C LEU A 437 -29.34 8.23 4.69
N ARG A 438 -28.78 9.30 4.12
CA ARG A 438 -29.42 10.50 3.53
C ARG A 438 -28.50 11.05 2.45
N LEU A 439 -29.00 11.92 1.57
CA LEU A 439 -28.17 12.52 0.51
C LEU A 439 -26.99 13.32 1.07
N ARG A 440 -27.14 13.97 2.23
CA ARG A 440 -26.06 14.70 2.89
C ARG A 440 -24.78 13.85 3.04
N HIS A 441 -24.94 12.56 3.34
CA HIS A 441 -23.82 11.68 3.58
C HIS A 441 -22.98 11.40 2.32
N TYR A 442 -23.53 11.58 1.11
CA TYR A 442 -22.69 11.59 -0.10
C TYR A 442 -21.68 12.74 -0.03
N GLY A 443 -22.15 13.93 0.35
CA GLY A 443 -21.29 15.10 0.53
C GLY A 443 -20.28 14.93 1.66
N ASP A 444 -20.71 14.38 2.80
CA ASP A 444 -19.84 14.12 3.95
C ASP A 444 -18.71 13.12 3.59
N ILE A 445 -19.03 12.06 2.83
CA ILE A 445 -18.04 11.11 2.30
C ILE A 445 -17.06 11.81 1.37
N LEU A 446 -17.56 12.55 0.38
CA LEU A 446 -16.73 13.22 -0.63
C LEU A 446 -15.81 14.27 0.00
N HIS A 447 -16.31 15.08 0.94
CA HIS A 447 -15.49 16.04 1.70
C HIS A 447 -14.37 15.34 2.46
N ALA A 448 -14.71 14.35 3.29
CA ALA A 448 -13.74 13.65 4.12
C ALA A 448 -12.66 12.95 3.29
N LYS A 449 -13.07 12.27 2.21
CA LYS A 449 -12.19 11.41 1.43
C LYS A 449 -11.36 12.16 0.42
N LEU A 450 -11.90 13.18 -0.26
CA LEU A 450 -11.10 13.99 -1.18
C LEU A 450 -9.98 14.74 -0.44
N LEU A 451 -10.25 15.26 0.77
CA LEU A 451 -9.21 15.87 1.61
C LEU A 451 -8.16 14.86 2.11
N SER A 452 -8.59 13.65 2.46
CA SER A 452 -7.73 12.60 3.03
C SER A 452 -6.85 11.92 1.98
N GLU A 453 -7.40 11.62 0.80
CA GLU A 453 -6.71 10.88 -0.27
C GLU A 453 -5.95 11.80 -1.24
N TYR A 454 -6.41 13.05 -1.42
CA TYR A 454 -5.78 14.02 -2.32
C TYR A 454 -5.23 15.25 -1.59
N PRO A 455 -4.49 15.08 -0.47
CA PRO A 455 -4.00 16.19 0.34
C PRO A 455 -2.86 16.94 -0.35
N ALA A 456 -2.40 16.58 -1.54
CA ALA A 456 -1.45 17.41 -2.27
C ALA A 456 -2.14 18.56 -3.02
N ILE A 457 -3.39 18.36 -3.46
CA ILE A 457 -4.07 19.21 -4.43
C ILE A 457 -5.41 19.76 -3.93
N VAL A 458 -6.06 19.11 -2.97
CA VAL A 458 -7.32 19.56 -2.36
C VAL A 458 -7.03 20.13 -0.97
N ASP A 459 -7.51 21.34 -0.72
CA ASP A 459 -7.45 22.04 0.59
C ASP A 459 -8.85 22.29 1.17
N LYS A 460 -9.86 22.54 0.32
CA LYS A 460 -11.27 22.72 0.71
C LYS A 460 -12.21 21.99 -0.24
N VAL A 461 -13.32 21.48 0.29
CA VAL A 461 -14.37 20.82 -0.50
C VAL A 461 -15.76 21.29 -0.05
N LYS A 462 -16.62 21.57 -1.04
CA LYS A 462 -18.04 21.84 -0.88
C LYS A 462 -18.83 20.92 -1.80
N VAL A 463 -19.94 20.38 -1.32
CA VAL A 463 -20.78 19.48 -2.10
C VAL A 463 -22.23 19.96 -2.10
N THR A 464 -22.81 20.10 -3.29
CA THR A 464 -24.23 20.39 -3.48
C THR A 464 -24.91 19.19 -4.14
N MET A 465 -25.84 18.57 -3.41
CA MET A 465 -26.68 17.49 -3.89
C MET A 465 -28.00 18.07 -4.43
N ILE A 466 -28.32 17.84 -5.70
CA ILE A 466 -29.47 18.49 -6.35
C ILE A 466 -30.46 17.44 -6.83
N THR A 467 -31.68 17.50 -6.34
CA THR A 467 -32.80 16.62 -6.73
C THR A 467 -33.99 17.38 -7.31
N ASP A 468 -33.93 18.72 -7.32
CA ASP A 468 -34.89 19.55 -8.05
C ASP A 468 -34.73 19.36 -9.58
N PRO A 469 -35.77 18.90 -10.31
CA PRO A 469 -35.64 18.61 -11.74
C PRO A 469 -35.21 19.81 -12.59
N ALA A 470 -35.71 21.02 -12.29
CA ALA A 470 -35.41 22.19 -13.09
C ALA A 470 -33.95 22.64 -12.93
N GLU A 471 -33.40 22.54 -11.72
CA GLU A 471 -32.00 22.83 -11.48
C GLU A 471 -31.07 21.74 -12.04
N VAL A 472 -31.48 20.45 -11.99
CA VAL A 472 -30.73 19.35 -12.63
C VAL A 472 -30.62 19.57 -14.15
N ASP A 473 -31.72 19.87 -14.83
CA ASP A 473 -31.75 20.10 -16.28
C ASP A 473 -30.90 21.31 -16.70
N LYS A 474 -30.84 22.34 -15.85
CA LYS A 474 -30.00 23.52 -16.07
C LYS A 474 -28.52 23.18 -15.89
N ARG A 475 -28.14 22.47 -14.83
CA ARG A 475 -26.73 22.20 -14.52
C ARG A 475 -26.13 21.11 -15.39
N VAL A 476 -26.90 20.12 -15.84
CA VAL A 476 -26.40 19.09 -16.77
C VAL A 476 -25.93 19.69 -18.10
N ALA A 477 -26.58 20.78 -18.56
CA ALA A 477 -26.15 21.50 -19.77
C ALA A 477 -24.78 22.17 -19.59
N VAL A 478 -24.49 22.68 -18.38
CA VAL A 478 -23.17 23.23 -18.04
C VAL A 478 -22.12 22.12 -17.99
N ALA A 479 -22.43 21.03 -17.27
CA ALA A 479 -21.54 19.89 -17.13
C ALA A 479 -21.17 19.27 -18.50
N ARG A 480 -22.16 19.03 -19.37
CA ARG A 480 -21.95 18.52 -20.73
C ARG A 480 -21.03 19.40 -21.58
N LYS A 481 -21.20 20.72 -21.50
CA LYS A 481 -20.31 21.65 -22.21
C LYS A 481 -18.85 21.50 -21.75
N VAL A 482 -18.62 21.37 -20.45
CA VAL A 482 -17.27 21.17 -19.89
C VAL A 482 -16.73 19.79 -20.25
N TYR A 483 -17.56 18.73 -20.25
CA TYR A 483 -17.14 17.41 -20.71
C TYR A 483 -16.70 17.43 -22.18
N ASP A 484 -17.42 18.15 -23.04
CA ASP A 484 -17.04 18.34 -24.44
C ASP A 484 -15.71 19.09 -24.55
N GLU A 485 -15.51 20.16 -23.79
CA GLU A 485 -14.24 20.90 -23.75
C GLU A 485 -13.08 20.01 -23.29
N ARG A 486 -13.28 19.20 -22.23
CA ARG A 486 -12.30 18.22 -21.73
C ARG A 486 -11.94 17.19 -22.80
N ASN A 487 -12.93 16.64 -23.52
CA ASN A 487 -12.70 15.68 -24.59
C ASN A 487 -11.89 16.29 -25.76
N ARG A 488 -12.14 17.56 -26.10
CA ARG A 488 -11.46 18.23 -27.23
C ARG A 488 -10.01 18.64 -26.96
N ARG A 489 -9.58 18.72 -25.69
CA ARG A 489 -8.18 19.08 -25.34
C ARG A 489 -7.15 18.15 -25.99
N LEU A 490 -7.51 16.90 -26.27
CA LEU A 490 -6.62 15.90 -26.87
C LEU A 490 -6.60 15.88 -28.40
N GLU A 491 -7.47 16.61 -29.12
CA GLU A 491 -7.60 16.49 -30.58
C GLU A 491 -6.30 16.77 -31.35
N SER A 492 -5.39 17.57 -30.76
CA SER A 492 -4.10 17.93 -31.35
C SER A 492 -2.98 16.90 -31.09
N MET A 493 -3.20 15.94 -30.18
CA MET A 493 -2.24 14.91 -29.81
C MET A 493 -2.54 13.60 -30.56
N THR A 494 -1.50 12.90 -30.98
CA THR A 494 -1.59 11.60 -31.66
C THR A 494 -0.74 10.56 -30.95
N ASP A 495 -1.03 9.27 -31.13
CA ASP A 495 -0.26 8.19 -30.52
C ASP A 495 1.20 8.18 -31.00
N ASP A 496 1.43 8.67 -32.22
CA ASP A 496 2.76 8.81 -32.83
C ASP A 496 3.54 10.02 -32.29
N SER A 497 2.85 11.00 -31.68
CA SER A 497 3.48 12.22 -31.13
C SER A 497 3.99 12.09 -29.69
N VAL A 498 3.71 10.98 -29.01
CA VAL A 498 4.10 10.74 -27.61
C VAL A 498 4.89 9.45 -27.47
N ASP A 499 5.93 9.42 -26.64
CA ASP A 499 6.73 8.20 -26.39
C ASP A 499 6.23 7.37 -25.19
N THR A 500 5.29 7.94 -24.43
CA THR A 500 4.75 7.39 -23.19
C THR A 500 3.23 7.26 -23.30
N PHE A 501 2.71 6.09 -22.95
CA PHE A 501 1.29 5.88 -22.66
C PHE A 501 1.07 5.78 -21.16
N TYR A 502 -0.19 5.73 -20.72
CA TYR A 502 -0.51 5.56 -19.30
C TYR A 502 -1.34 4.32 -19.10
N SER A 503 -1.02 3.54 -18.07
CA SER A 503 -1.91 2.47 -17.61
C SER A 503 -2.99 3.02 -16.68
N CYS A 504 -4.04 2.23 -16.47
CA CYS A 504 -4.99 2.42 -15.39
C CYS A 504 -5.38 1.06 -14.82
N LEU A 505 -5.19 0.89 -13.51
CA LEU A 505 -5.44 -0.34 -12.76
C LEU A 505 -6.65 -0.26 -11.83
N LEU A 506 -7.37 0.87 -11.82
CA LEU A 506 -8.50 1.12 -10.90
C LEU A 506 -9.54 -0.01 -10.92
N CYS A 507 -9.79 -0.61 -12.08
CA CYS A 507 -10.80 -1.66 -12.21
C CYS A 507 -10.31 -3.06 -11.81
N GLN A 508 -9.06 -3.23 -11.37
CA GLN A 508 -8.57 -4.53 -10.88
C GLN A 508 -9.26 -4.97 -9.58
N SER A 509 -9.95 -4.06 -8.88
CA SER A 509 -10.79 -4.41 -7.73
C SER A 509 -11.91 -5.41 -8.07
N PHE A 510 -12.38 -5.45 -9.33
CA PHE A 510 -13.41 -6.39 -9.79
C PHE A 510 -13.07 -7.13 -11.09
N ALA A 511 -12.02 -6.73 -11.81
CA ALA A 511 -11.46 -7.42 -12.97
C ALA A 511 -9.94 -7.57 -12.81
N PRO A 512 -9.45 -8.52 -11.99
CA PRO A 512 -8.07 -8.54 -11.49
C PRO A 512 -6.99 -8.50 -12.56
N ASP A 513 -7.21 -9.19 -13.68
CA ASP A 513 -6.21 -9.29 -14.76
C ASP A 513 -6.36 -8.19 -15.83
N HIS A 514 -7.35 -7.31 -15.67
CA HIS A 514 -7.54 -6.21 -16.60
C HIS A 514 -6.48 -5.12 -16.41
N VAL A 515 -5.90 -4.67 -17.51
CA VAL A 515 -5.02 -3.50 -17.56
C VAL A 515 -5.52 -2.61 -18.69
N CYS A 516 -5.97 -1.40 -18.38
CA CYS A 516 -6.35 -0.44 -19.40
C CYS A 516 -5.11 0.35 -19.82
N ILE A 517 -4.77 0.35 -21.11
CA ILE A 517 -3.72 1.23 -21.67
C ILE A 517 -4.40 2.41 -22.36
N ILE A 518 -4.10 3.61 -21.87
CA ILE A 518 -4.68 4.88 -22.31
C ILE A 518 -3.66 5.60 -23.19
N THR A 519 -4.09 5.97 -24.38
CA THR A 519 -3.29 6.69 -25.39
C THR A 519 -4.03 7.97 -25.81
N PRO A 520 -3.37 8.94 -26.46
CA PRO A 520 -4.05 10.13 -26.97
C PRO A 520 -5.25 9.81 -27.87
N GLU A 521 -5.18 8.78 -28.69
CA GLU A 521 -6.22 8.41 -29.65
C GLU A 521 -7.07 7.20 -29.21
N ARG A 522 -6.80 6.63 -28.03
CA ARG A 522 -7.59 5.57 -27.39
C ARG A 522 -7.73 5.86 -25.90
N LEU A 523 -8.78 6.60 -25.56
CA LEU A 523 -9.16 6.86 -24.18
C LEU A 523 -9.49 5.56 -23.42
N GLY A 524 -9.46 5.63 -22.10
CA GLY A 524 -9.87 4.53 -21.24
C GLY A 524 -11.30 4.11 -21.54
N LEU A 525 -11.55 2.80 -21.55
CA LEU A 525 -12.83 2.24 -21.98
C LEU A 525 -14.01 2.76 -21.15
N CYS A 526 -13.77 3.23 -19.92
CA CYS A 526 -14.79 3.84 -19.09
C CYS A 526 -15.38 5.08 -19.75
N GLY A 527 -14.60 5.87 -20.50
CA GLY A 527 -14.97 7.18 -21.08
C GLY A 527 -14.53 8.38 -20.24
N ALA A 528 -14.15 8.18 -18.97
CA ALA A 528 -13.78 9.26 -18.05
C ALA A 528 -12.30 9.62 -18.10
N TYR A 529 -11.41 8.66 -18.39
CA TYR A 529 -9.96 8.85 -18.38
C TYR A 529 -9.40 8.96 -19.79
N ASN A 530 -8.75 10.06 -20.05
CA ASN A 530 -7.98 10.31 -21.26
C ASN A 530 -6.47 10.32 -20.95
N TRP A 531 -5.61 10.51 -21.96
CA TRP A 531 -4.15 10.45 -21.76
C TRP A 531 -3.61 11.52 -20.80
N LEU A 532 -4.15 12.75 -20.85
CA LEU A 532 -3.78 13.82 -19.94
C LEU A 532 -4.22 13.50 -18.51
N ASP A 533 -5.39 12.89 -18.33
CA ASP A 533 -5.88 12.46 -17.01
C ASP A 533 -4.97 11.38 -16.42
N GLY A 534 -4.51 10.42 -17.23
CA GLY A 534 -3.54 9.40 -16.81
C GLY A 534 -2.20 10.00 -16.36
N LYS A 535 -1.74 11.04 -17.08
CA LYS A 535 -0.54 11.80 -16.71
C LYS A 535 -0.72 12.55 -15.40
N ALA A 536 -1.78 13.33 -15.28
CA ALA A 536 -2.05 14.12 -14.11
C ALA A 536 -2.31 13.24 -12.87
N ALA A 537 -2.94 12.07 -13.03
CA ALA A 537 -3.15 11.12 -11.93
C ALA A 537 -1.82 10.61 -11.36
N TYR A 538 -0.84 10.32 -12.23
CA TYR A 538 0.51 9.94 -11.81
C TYR A 538 1.25 11.10 -11.12
N GLU A 539 1.08 12.34 -11.60
CA GLU A 539 1.71 13.52 -10.97
C GLU A 539 1.12 13.82 -9.56
N ILE A 540 -0.13 13.43 -9.32
CA ILE A 540 -0.78 13.54 -8.02
C ILE A 540 -0.29 12.44 -7.07
N ASP A 541 -0.24 11.19 -7.55
CA ASP A 541 0.21 10.03 -6.78
C ASP A 541 1.05 9.09 -7.65
N GLU A 542 2.38 9.16 -7.47
CA GLU A 542 3.35 8.33 -8.19
C GLU A 542 3.17 6.82 -7.87
N THR A 543 2.54 6.49 -6.74
CA THR A 543 2.25 5.11 -6.31
C THR A 543 0.84 4.66 -6.68
N GLY A 544 0.08 5.53 -7.34
CA GLY A 544 -1.31 5.31 -7.71
C GLY A 544 -1.51 4.30 -8.85
N PRO A 545 -2.77 4.06 -9.24
CA PRO A 545 -3.15 3.06 -10.25
C PRO A 545 -2.82 3.47 -11.68
N ASN A 546 -2.39 4.72 -11.90
CA ASN A 546 -2.01 5.23 -13.21
C ASN A 546 -0.49 5.32 -13.30
N GLN A 547 0.13 4.53 -14.16
CA GLN A 547 1.58 4.48 -14.29
C GLN A 547 2.01 4.87 -15.71
N PRO A 548 3.09 5.65 -15.87
CA PRO A 548 3.67 5.91 -17.19
C PRO A 548 4.27 4.63 -17.75
N VAL A 549 3.88 4.26 -18.96
CA VAL A 549 4.37 3.09 -19.68
C VAL A 549 5.09 3.55 -20.94
N GLN A 550 6.41 3.35 -20.98
CA GLN A 550 7.21 3.64 -22.17
C GLN A 550 6.85 2.68 -23.30
N LYS A 551 6.62 3.20 -24.51
CA LYS A 551 6.31 2.34 -25.67
C LYS A 551 7.44 1.31 -25.91
N GLY A 552 8.69 1.76 -25.85
CA GLY A 552 9.84 0.92 -26.20
C GLY A 552 9.86 0.62 -27.70
N GLU A 553 10.35 -0.58 -28.07
CA GLU A 553 10.41 -1.01 -29.47
C GLU A 553 9.00 -1.24 -30.05
N CYS A 554 8.71 -0.64 -31.21
CA CYS A 554 7.48 -0.90 -31.96
C CYS A 554 7.63 -2.21 -32.74
N LEU A 555 6.83 -3.21 -32.39
CA LEU A 555 6.85 -4.54 -33.01
C LEU A 555 5.91 -4.61 -34.22
N ASP A 556 4.74 -3.95 -34.14
CA ASP A 556 3.80 -3.83 -35.23
C ASP A 556 3.12 -2.44 -35.21
N PRO A 557 3.44 -1.54 -36.15
CA PRO A 557 2.85 -0.20 -36.20
C PRO A 557 1.42 -0.18 -36.74
N VAL A 558 0.96 -1.24 -37.43
CA VAL A 558 -0.39 -1.34 -37.99
C VAL A 558 -1.36 -1.80 -36.91
N LYS A 559 -1.00 -2.85 -36.16
CA LYS A 559 -1.81 -3.37 -35.05
C LYS A 559 -1.63 -2.57 -33.75
N GLY A 560 -0.58 -1.76 -33.67
CA GLY A 560 -0.23 -1.01 -32.46
C GLY A 560 0.27 -1.95 -31.37
N VAL A 561 1.39 -2.61 -31.63
CA VAL A 561 2.05 -3.54 -30.71
C VAL A 561 3.45 -2.99 -30.39
N TRP A 562 3.72 -2.83 -29.09
CA TRP A 562 5.02 -2.36 -28.62
C TRP A 562 5.53 -3.24 -27.48
N LYS A 563 6.85 -3.45 -27.46
CA LYS A 563 7.51 -4.31 -26.48
C LYS A 563 7.33 -3.81 -25.05
N GLY A 564 7.55 -2.53 -24.79
CA GLY A 564 7.44 -1.95 -23.44
C GLY A 564 6.02 -2.01 -22.89
N ILE A 565 5.03 -1.83 -23.77
CA ILE A 565 3.61 -1.98 -23.42
C ILE A 565 3.29 -3.44 -23.07
N ASN A 566 3.71 -4.41 -23.88
CA ASN A 566 3.47 -5.83 -23.63
C ASN A 566 4.15 -6.30 -22.34
N GLU A 567 5.40 -5.91 -22.09
CA GLU A 567 6.11 -6.25 -20.85
C GLU A 567 5.40 -5.70 -19.61
N TYR A 568 4.89 -4.47 -19.68
CA TYR A 568 4.11 -3.89 -18.59
C TYR A 568 2.79 -4.63 -18.38
N VAL A 569 2.00 -4.82 -19.45
CA VAL A 569 0.71 -5.52 -19.38
C VAL A 569 0.87 -6.94 -18.87
N TYR A 570 1.89 -7.68 -19.32
CA TYR A 570 2.16 -9.04 -18.86
C TYR A 570 2.42 -9.09 -17.35
N ASN A 571 3.28 -8.21 -16.84
CA ASN A 571 3.58 -8.19 -15.41
C ASN A 571 2.38 -7.76 -14.56
N THR A 572 1.62 -6.76 -15.03
CA THR A 572 0.55 -6.13 -14.26
C THR A 572 -0.81 -6.83 -14.40
N SER A 573 -0.99 -7.68 -15.41
CA SER A 573 -2.14 -8.60 -15.56
C SER A 573 -1.92 -9.95 -14.88
N HIS A 574 -1.00 -10.03 -13.91
CA HIS A 574 -0.62 -11.29 -13.25
C HIS A 574 -0.17 -12.39 -14.23
N LYS A 575 0.47 -11.99 -15.34
CA LYS A 575 0.92 -12.87 -16.44
C LYS A 575 -0.21 -13.52 -17.24
N ALA A 576 -1.44 -13.02 -17.13
CA ALA A 576 -2.58 -13.54 -17.88
C ALA A 576 -2.62 -13.02 -19.34
N VAL A 577 -2.15 -11.80 -19.59
CA VAL A 577 -2.16 -11.17 -20.91
C VAL A 577 -0.73 -10.97 -21.39
N GLU A 578 -0.26 -11.81 -22.31
CA GLU A 578 1.10 -11.75 -22.86
C GLU A 578 1.33 -10.52 -23.75
N SER A 579 0.30 -10.14 -24.50
CA SER A 579 0.37 -9.05 -25.48
C SER A 579 -1.03 -8.63 -25.89
N PHE A 580 -1.17 -7.40 -26.39
CA PHE A 580 -2.40 -6.96 -27.02
C PHE A 580 -2.14 -6.02 -28.21
N CYS A 581 -3.12 -5.93 -29.09
CA CYS A 581 -3.14 -5.01 -30.22
C CYS A 581 -3.98 -3.77 -29.88
N ALA A 582 -3.37 -2.59 -29.94
CA ALA A 582 -4.07 -1.34 -29.65
C ALA A 582 -5.09 -0.96 -30.73
N TYR A 583 -4.99 -1.49 -31.94
CA TYR A 583 -5.82 -1.07 -33.07
C TYR A 583 -6.55 -2.21 -33.78
N SER A 584 -6.58 -3.41 -33.16
CA SER A 584 -7.26 -4.59 -33.68
C SER A 584 -8.29 -5.14 -32.69
N ILE A 585 -9.44 -5.58 -33.21
CA ILE A 585 -10.46 -6.34 -32.47
C ILE A 585 -10.35 -7.85 -32.70
N MET A 586 -9.77 -8.26 -33.83
CA MET A 586 -9.68 -9.67 -34.24
C MET A 586 -8.42 -10.37 -33.71
N ASP A 587 -7.33 -9.64 -33.47
CA ASP A 587 -6.07 -10.17 -32.94
C ASP A 587 -5.80 -9.56 -31.56
N ARG A 588 -5.81 -10.41 -30.52
CA ARG A 588 -5.46 -10.08 -29.13
C ARG A 588 -5.96 -8.69 -28.70
N PRO A 589 -7.27 -8.43 -28.70
CA PRO A 589 -7.79 -7.12 -28.31
C PRO A 589 -7.41 -6.79 -26.85
N MET A 590 -7.39 -5.51 -26.51
CA MET A 590 -7.29 -5.11 -25.10
C MET A 590 -8.47 -5.71 -24.32
N THR A 591 -8.19 -6.26 -23.14
CA THR A 591 -9.24 -6.81 -22.28
C THR A 591 -10.21 -5.73 -21.80
N SER A 592 -11.38 -6.11 -21.32
CA SER A 592 -12.39 -5.17 -20.81
C SER A 592 -12.79 -5.52 -19.38
N CYS A 593 -12.91 -4.52 -18.49
CA CYS A 593 -13.36 -4.76 -17.11
C CYS A 593 -14.87 -4.90 -17.00
N GLY A 594 -15.65 -3.85 -17.32
CA GLY A 594 -17.11 -3.85 -17.20
C GLY A 594 -17.77 -2.47 -17.22
N CYS A 595 -16.98 -1.40 -17.06
CA CYS A 595 -17.47 -0.01 -17.03
C CYS A 595 -17.54 0.66 -18.41
N PHE A 596 -17.37 -0.08 -19.51
CA PHE A 596 -17.41 0.47 -20.87
C PHE A 596 -18.73 1.17 -21.20
N GLU A 597 -18.68 2.25 -21.97
CA GLU A 597 -19.88 2.97 -22.42
C GLU A 597 -20.54 2.27 -23.61
N VAL A 598 -19.72 1.66 -24.48
CA VAL A 598 -20.16 0.94 -25.68
C VAL A 598 -19.43 -0.40 -25.82
N ILE A 599 -20.08 -1.33 -26.51
CA ILE A 599 -19.49 -2.62 -26.90
C ILE A 599 -19.46 -2.71 -28.43
N CYS A 600 -18.29 -3.05 -28.96
CA CYS A 600 -18.08 -3.45 -30.34
C CYS A 600 -18.22 -4.98 -30.45
N ALA A 601 -18.97 -5.47 -31.44
CA ALA A 601 -19.11 -6.90 -31.72
C ALA A 601 -19.01 -7.18 -33.22
N TYR A 602 -18.20 -8.17 -33.60
CA TYR A 602 -18.07 -8.65 -34.97
C TYR A 602 -19.35 -9.34 -35.45
N VAL A 603 -19.81 -9.00 -36.66
CA VAL A 603 -20.98 -9.57 -37.34
C VAL A 603 -20.51 -10.23 -38.64
N PRO A 604 -20.26 -11.56 -38.61
CA PRO A 604 -19.67 -12.27 -39.75
C PRO A 604 -20.43 -12.10 -41.07
N GLU A 605 -21.76 -12.15 -41.03
CA GLU A 605 -22.63 -12.02 -42.21
C GLU A 605 -22.50 -10.67 -42.92
N CYS A 606 -21.95 -9.67 -42.22
CA CYS A 606 -21.80 -8.30 -42.71
C CYS A 606 -20.34 -7.91 -42.97
N ASN A 607 -19.38 -8.81 -42.70
CA ASN A 607 -17.94 -8.54 -42.76
C ASN A 607 -17.54 -7.23 -42.04
N GLY A 608 -18.15 -6.99 -40.86
CA GLY A 608 -18.06 -5.71 -40.16
C GLY A 608 -18.40 -5.83 -38.67
N VAL A 609 -18.39 -4.70 -37.97
CA VAL A 609 -18.60 -4.58 -36.53
C VAL A 609 -19.85 -3.75 -36.26
N MET A 610 -20.68 -4.20 -35.32
CA MET A 610 -21.75 -3.41 -34.73
C MET A 610 -21.26 -2.74 -33.44
N VAL A 611 -21.81 -1.57 -33.11
CA VAL A 611 -21.54 -0.85 -31.85
C VAL A 611 -22.85 -0.64 -31.11
N VAL A 612 -22.90 -0.94 -29.81
CA VAL A 612 -24.09 -0.74 -28.98
C VAL A 612 -23.72 -0.06 -27.65
N ASN A 613 -24.45 0.99 -27.28
CA ASN A 613 -24.27 1.73 -26.02
C ASN A 613 -25.08 1.15 -24.86
N ARG A 614 -24.63 1.42 -23.64
CA ARG A 614 -25.20 0.91 -22.37
C ARG A 614 -26.68 1.22 -22.19
N GLU A 615 -27.12 2.37 -22.67
CA GLU A 615 -28.49 2.87 -22.51
C GLU A 615 -29.47 2.17 -23.47
N PHE A 616 -28.98 1.52 -24.52
CA PHE A 616 -29.81 0.79 -25.49
C PHE A 616 -30.23 -0.58 -24.95
N SER A 617 -31.54 -0.83 -24.93
CA SER A 617 -32.15 -2.06 -24.37
C SER A 617 -32.77 -3.00 -25.41
N GLY A 618 -32.68 -2.65 -26.70
CA GLY A 618 -33.22 -3.47 -27.79
C GLY A 618 -32.33 -4.65 -28.19
N ASP A 619 -32.85 -5.46 -29.10
CA ASP A 619 -32.10 -6.53 -29.75
C ASP A 619 -31.06 -5.97 -30.71
N THR A 620 -30.01 -6.75 -30.97
CA THR A 620 -28.92 -6.35 -31.87
C THR A 620 -28.62 -7.44 -32.88
N PRO A 621 -27.98 -7.11 -34.02
CA PRO A 621 -27.65 -8.07 -35.08
C PRO A 621 -26.83 -9.29 -34.62
N CYS A 622 -26.06 -9.21 -33.54
CA CYS A 622 -25.31 -10.36 -33.01
C CYS A 622 -26.16 -11.29 -32.13
N GLY A 623 -27.47 -11.06 -32.03
CA GLY A 623 -28.39 -11.89 -31.26
C GLY A 623 -28.31 -11.70 -29.73
N MET A 624 -27.61 -10.67 -29.26
CA MET A 624 -27.41 -10.38 -27.84
C MET A 624 -27.76 -8.92 -27.50
N SER A 625 -28.40 -8.71 -26.36
CA SER A 625 -28.58 -7.35 -25.79
C SER A 625 -27.24 -6.79 -25.27
N PHE A 626 -27.15 -5.48 -25.01
CA PHE A 626 -25.98 -4.88 -24.35
C PHE A 626 -25.63 -5.62 -23.05
N SER A 627 -26.62 -5.92 -22.21
CA SER A 627 -26.40 -6.60 -20.93
C SER A 627 -25.78 -8.00 -21.10
N THR A 628 -26.21 -8.73 -22.14
CA THR A 628 -25.69 -10.06 -22.45
C THR A 628 -24.26 -9.99 -22.99
N LEU A 629 -24.00 -9.04 -23.89
CA LEU A 629 -22.66 -8.76 -24.39
C LEU A 629 -21.71 -8.35 -23.25
N ALA A 630 -22.15 -7.48 -22.34
CA ALA A 630 -21.34 -7.01 -21.22
C ALA A 630 -20.84 -8.16 -20.34
N GLY A 631 -21.68 -9.18 -20.12
CA GLY A 631 -21.30 -10.39 -19.40
C GLY A 631 -20.31 -11.31 -20.13
N SER A 632 -20.22 -11.19 -21.46
CA SER A 632 -19.31 -11.98 -22.30
C SER A 632 -17.96 -11.29 -22.55
N VAL A 633 -17.96 -9.95 -22.56
CA VAL A 633 -16.79 -9.12 -22.87
C VAL A 633 -16.04 -8.65 -21.60
N GLY A 634 -16.77 -8.43 -20.51
CA GLY A 634 -16.19 -7.99 -19.23
C GLY A 634 -15.39 -9.09 -18.51
N GLY A 635 -14.72 -8.71 -17.42
CA GLY A 635 -13.99 -9.64 -16.55
C GLY A 635 -12.51 -9.83 -16.87
N GLY A 636 -11.93 -9.01 -17.77
CA GLY A 636 -10.48 -8.99 -17.99
C GLY A 636 -9.94 -10.07 -18.93
N GLN A 637 -10.79 -10.69 -19.75
CA GLN A 637 -10.38 -11.70 -20.74
C GLN A 637 -10.16 -11.08 -22.13
N GLN A 638 -9.26 -11.67 -22.94
CA GLN A 638 -9.12 -11.32 -24.35
C GLN A 638 -10.20 -12.04 -25.15
N THR A 639 -11.05 -11.28 -25.82
CA THR A 639 -12.21 -11.81 -26.55
C THR A 639 -12.17 -11.38 -28.03
N PRO A 640 -11.40 -12.06 -28.89
CA PRO A 640 -11.36 -11.75 -30.33
C PRO A 640 -12.75 -11.60 -30.93
N GLY A 641 -12.96 -10.49 -31.65
CA GLY A 641 -14.25 -10.12 -32.23
C GLY A 641 -15.16 -9.31 -31.29
N PHE A 642 -14.80 -9.13 -30.01
CA PHE A 642 -15.54 -8.31 -29.07
C PHE A 642 -14.63 -7.35 -28.29
N MET A 643 -15.11 -6.14 -28.02
CA MET A 643 -14.33 -5.15 -27.28
C MET A 643 -15.23 -4.10 -26.63
N GLY A 644 -15.03 -3.83 -25.34
CA GLY A 644 -15.59 -2.66 -24.67
C GLY A 644 -14.73 -1.40 -24.91
N CYS A 645 -15.37 -0.26 -25.17
CA CYS A 645 -14.69 1.03 -25.28
C CYS A 645 -15.58 2.20 -24.84
N GLY A 646 -14.99 3.40 -24.76
CA GLY A 646 -15.73 4.65 -24.55
C GLY A 646 -16.34 5.16 -25.86
N LYS A 647 -17.41 5.96 -25.79
CA LYS A 647 -18.13 6.51 -26.96
C LYS A 647 -17.19 7.27 -27.90
N ILE A 648 -16.28 8.07 -27.33
CA ILE A 648 -15.30 8.87 -28.08
C ILE A 648 -14.28 8.01 -28.85
N PHE A 649 -14.02 6.77 -28.44
CA PHE A 649 -13.08 5.93 -29.17
C PHE A 649 -13.63 5.54 -30.56
N VAL A 650 -14.96 5.45 -30.70
CA VAL A 650 -15.62 5.14 -31.98
C VAL A 650 -15.32 6.22 -33.04
N THR A 651 -15.03 7.45 -32.61
CA THR A 651 -14.70 8.59 -33.49
C THR A 651 -13.18 8.83 -33.59
N SER A 652 -12.35 7.90 -33.11
CA SER A 652 -10.88 8.00 -33.21
C SER A 652 -10.37 7.69 -34.62
N ARG A 653 -9.24 8.31 -35.01
CA ARG A 653 -8.50 7.93 -36.23
C ARG A 653 -7.92 6.51 -36.15
N LYS A 654 -7.66 6.02 -34.94
CA LYS A 654 -7.09 4.70 -34.68
C LYS A 654 -8.16 3.63 -34.42
N PHE A 655 -9.45 3.97 -34.42
CA PHE A 655 -10.55 3.04 -34.24
C PHE A 655 -10.48 1.92 -35.30
N LEU A 656 -10.19 0.69 -34.87
CA LEU A 656 -10.07 -0.52 -35.71
C LEU A 656 -9.25 -0.31 -36.99
N SER A 657 -8.20 0.51 -36.91
CA SER A 657 -7.43 0.90 -38.09
C SER A 657 -6.70 -0.30 -38.74
N ALA A 658 -6.41 -1.37 -37.98
CA ALA A 658 -5.86 -2.61 -38.52
C ALA A 658 -6.87 -3.37 -39.41
N GLU A 659 -8.17 -3.27 -39.14
CA GLU A 659 -9.23 -3.93 -39.92
C GLU A 659 -9.85 -3.07 -41.02
N GLY A 660 -9.44 -1.81 -41.18
CA GLY A 660 -9.98 -0.88 -42.18
C GLY A 660 -10.87 0.23 -41.61
N GLY A 661 -10.85 0.41 -40.28
CA GLY A 661 -11.41 1.58 -39.60
C GLY A 661 -12.92 1.69 -39.67
N LEU A 662 -13.42 2.93 -39.84
CA LEU A 662 -14.85 3.21 -39.82
C LEU A 662 -15.63 2.46 -40.89
N GLN A 663 -15.00 2.10 -42.01
CA GLN A 663 -15.65 1.33 -43.08
C GLN A 663 -16.18 -0.04 -42.62
N ARG A 664 -15.71 -0.54 -41.47
CA ARG A 664 -16.21 -1.76 -40.83
C ARG A 664 -17.45 -1.54 -39.96
N LEU A 665 -17.80 -0.31 -39.60
CA LEU A 665 -18.97 -0.04 -38.77
C LEU A 665 -20.25 -0.26 -39.58
N VAL A 666 -20.99 -1.33 -39.29
CA VAL A 666 -22.17 -1.75 -40.09
C VAL A 666 -23.51 -1.51 -39.40
N TRP A 667 -23.52 -1.39 -38.07
CA TRP A 667 -24.73 -1.15 -37.30
C TRP A 667 -24.45 -0.35 -36.02
N MET A 668 -25.34 0.59 -35.70
CA MET A 668 -25.25 1.38 -34.47
C MET A 668 -26.64 1.92 -34.08
N PRO A 669 -27.02 1.99 -32.78
CA PRO A 669 -28.29 2.59 -32.37
C PRO A 669 -28.43 4.02 -32.90
N LYS A 670 -29.65 4.38 -33.32
CA LYS A 670 -29.91 5.71 -33.90
C LYS A 670 -29.54 6.85 -32.95
N GLU A 671 -29.83 6.71 -31.67
CA GLU A 671 -29.48 7.71 -30.66
C GLU A 671 -27.96 7.93 -30.59
N LEU A 672 -27.17 6.84 -30.62
CA LEU A 672 -25.71 6.92 -30.61
C LEU A 672 -25.17 7.53 -31.92
N LYS A 673 -25.81 7.24 -33.07
CA LYS A 673 -25.48 7.88 -34.36
C LYS A 673 -25.68 9.39 -34.31
N GLU A 674 -26.80 9.85 -33.77
CA GLU A 674 -27.07 11.29 -33.66
C GLU A 674 -26.13 11.96 -32.66
N LEU A 675 -25.81 11.28 -31.54
CA LEU A 675 -24.87 11.78 -30.54
C LEU A 675 -23.46 12.01 -31.13
N LEU A 676 -22.95 11.05 -31.90
CA LEU A 676 -21.60 11.08 -32.46
C LEU A 676 -21.55 11.65 -33.88
N LYS A 677 -22.65 12.19 -34.40
CA LYS A 677 -22.82 12.54 -35.82
C LYS A 677 -21.74 13.47 -36.34
N ALA A 678 -21.52 14.59 -35.66
CA ALA A 678 -20.57 15.61 -36.10
C ALA A 678 -19.15 15.04 -36.23
N ASP A 679 -18.72 14.26 -35.23
CA ASP A 679 -17.39 13.68 -35.19
C ASP A 679 -17.24 12.53 -36.20
N LEU A 680 -18.26 11.68 -36.35
CA LEU A 680 -18.28 10.61 -37.35
C LEU A 680 -18.25 11.15 -38.77
N GLU A 681 -19.02 12.21 -39.08
CA GLU A 681 -19.00 12.86 -40.38
C GLU A 681 -17.61 13.42 -40.69
N GLN A 682 -16.98 14.09 -39.72
CA GLN A 682 -15.61 14.58 -39.86
C GLN A 682 -14.61 13.43 -40.10
N ARG A 683 -14.70 12.33 -39.34
CA ARG A 683 -13.83 11.16 -39.58
C ARG A 683 -14.09 10.51 -40.93
N CYS A 684 -15.34 10.49 -41.40
CA CYS A 684 -15.69 9.96 -42.71
C CYS A 684 -15.08 10.78 -43.84
N GLU A 685 -15.01 12.10 -43.69
CA GLU A 685 -14.29 12.98 -44.62
C GLU A 685 -12.78 12.69 -44.62
N GLU A 686 -12.17 12.51 -43.46
CA GLU A 686 -10.73 12.20 -43.35
C GLU A 686 -10.35 10.81 -43.89
N GLN A 687 -11.26 9.83 -43.86
CA GLN A 687 -11.02 8.45 -44.31
C GLN A 687 -11.61 8.14 -45.69
N ASP A 688 -11.93 9.16 -46.49
CA ASP A 688 -12.50 9.05 -47.84
C ASP A 688 -13.78 8.17 -47.91
N CYS A 689 -14.60 8.17 -46.85
CA CYS A 689 -15.84 7.41 -46.75
C CYS A 689 -17.08 8.30 -46.52
N VAL A 690 -17.11 9.47 -47.15
CA VAL A 690 -18.24 10.42 -47.09
C VAL A 690 -19.59 9.72 -47.40
N GLY A 691 -20.59 9.99 -46.58
CA GLY A 691 -21.92 9.38 -46.68
C GLY A 691 -22.00 7.94 -46.17
N LEU A 692 -20.98 7.46 -45.44
CA LEU A 692 -21.01 6.16 -44.76
C LEU A 692 -22.11 6.11 -43.69
N LEU A 693 -22.32 7.17 -42.91
CA LEU A 693 -23.26 7.19 -41.79
C LEU A 693 -24.69 6.78 -42.19
N GLU A 694 -25.14 7.23 -43.37
CA GLU A 694 -26.46 6.89 -43.95
C GLU A 694 -26.57 5.43 -44.44
N LYS A 695 -25.44 4.73 -44.55
CA LYS A 695 -25.35 3.32 -44.98
C LYS A 695 -25.22 2.36 -43.81
N ILE A 696 -24.93 2.86 -42.61
CA ILE A 696 -24.86 2.05 -41.37
C ILE A 696 -26.30 1.70 -40.98
N GLY A 697 -26.58 0.44 -40.66
CA GLY A 697 -27.89 0.02 -40.13
C GLY A 697 -28.14 0.54 -38.70
N ASP A 698 -29.39 0.58 -38.27
CA ASP A 698 -29.80 0.84 -36.88
C ASP A 698 -31.06 0.04 -36.55
N GLU A 699 -31.57 0.18 -35.33
CA GLU A 699 -32.75 -0.53 -34.86
C GLU A 699 -34.02 -0.18 -35.64
N THR A 700 -34.05 0.93 -36.39
CA THR A 700 -35.18 1.29 -37.26
C THR A 700 -35.12 0.63 -38.64
N VAL A 701 -33.95 0.08 -39.01
CA VAL A 701 -33.74 -0.71 -40.23
C VAL A 701 -33.96 -2.19 -39.95
N THR A 702 -33.19 -2.77 -39.03
CA THR A 702 -33.30 -4.19 -38.61
C THR A 702 -32.42 -4.46 -37.39
N ALA A 703 -32.75 -5.52 -36.66
CA ALA A 703 -31.93 -6.10 -35.60
C ALA A 703 -31.48 -7.54 -35.93
N ASP A 704 -31.71 -8.02 -37.16
CA ASP A 704 -31.31 -9.36 -37.62
C ASP A 704 -30.08 -9.28 -38.54
N ALA A 705 -29.11 -10.19 -38.37
CA ALA A 705 -27.86 -10.18 -39.15
C ALA A 705 -28.07 -10.43 -40.65
N SER A 706 -29.02 -11.31 -41.01
CA SER A 706 -29.29 -11.63 -42.42
C SER A 706 -29.97 -10.48 -43.12
N GLU A 707 -30.98 -9.89 -42.49
CA GLU A 707 -31.65 -8.68 -42.99
C GLU A 707 -30.69 -7.49 -43.09
N LEU A 708 -29.76 -7.38 -42.14
CA LEU A 708 -28.72 -6.35 -42.17
C LEU A 708 -27.80 -6.54 -43.38
N SER A 709 -27.31 -7.76 -43.63
CA SER A 709 -26.47 -8.07 -44.79
C SER A 709 -27.16 -7.70 -46.11
N ASP A 710 -28.45 -8.01 -46.24
CA ASP A 710 -29.28 -7.63 -47.39
C ASP A 710 -29.40 -6.10 -47.55
N TYR A 711 -29.58 -5.37 -46.45
CA TYR A 711 -29.62 -3.91 -46.45
C TYR A 711 -28.27 -3.31 -46.89
N LEU A 712 -27.16 -3.78 -46.31
CA LEU A 712 -25.80 -3.33 -46.63
C LEU A 712 -25.47 -3.55 -48.12
N GLY A 713 -25.92 -4.66 -48.70
CA GLY A 713 -25.81 -4.94 -50.12
C GLY A 713 -26.57 -3.94 -50.99
N LYS A 714 -27.79 -3.55 -50.59
CA LYS A 714 -28.62 -2.56 -51.30
C LYS A 714 -28.02 -1.15 -51.27
N VAL A 715 -27.48 -0.73 -50.14
CA VAL A 715 -26.88 0.61 -49.97
C VAL A 715 -25.42 0.68 -50.41
N GLY A 716 -24.83 -0.46 -50.79
CA GLY A 716 -23.45 -0.54 -51.27
C GLY A 716 -22.42 -0.23 -50.19
N HIS A 717 -22.62 -0.77 -48.98
CA HIS A 717 -21.72 -0.56 -47.84
C HIS A 717 -20.29 -1.01 -48.17
N PRO A 718 -19.24 -0.24 -47.77
CA PRO A 718 -17.85 -0.59 -48.10
C PRO A 718 -17.37 -1.88 -47.44
N ALA A 719 -17.82 -2.22 -46.23
CA ALA A 719 -17.44 -3.44 -45.50
C ALA A 719 -17.51 -4.72 -46.36
N LEU A 720 -18.55 -4.86 -47.19
CA LEU A 720 -18.76 -6.05 -48.03
C LEU A 720 -17.72 -6.22 -49.17
N ARG A 721 -16.90 -5.19 -49.43
CA ARG A 721 -15.86 -5.19 -50.47
C ARG A 721 -14.44 -5.26 -49.90
N LEU A 722 -14.29 -5.13 -48.58
CA LEU A 722 -13.02 -5.28 -47.90
C LEU A 722 -12.68 -6.78 -47.75
N PRO A 723 -11.40 -7.12 -47.48
CA PRO A 723 -11.01 -8.48 -47.12
C PRO A 723 -11.86 -9.04 -45.97
N ASP A 724 -11.96 -10.36 -45.85
CA ASP A 724 -12.68 -10.97 -44.73
C ASP A 724 -11.98 -10.60 -43.41
N MET A 725 -12.74 -10.08 -42.44
CA MET A 725 -12.18 -9.76 -41.11
C MET A 725 -11.71 -11.02 -40.37
N ALA A 726 -12.28 -12.19 -40.66
CA ALA A 726 -11.87 -13.44 -40.05
C ALA A 726 -10.42 -13.82 -40.41
N ASP A 727 -9.93 -13.38 -41.58
CA ASP A 727 -8.54 -13.62 -42.01
C ASP A 727 -7.52 -12.82 -41.18
N LEU A 728 -7.98 -11.84 -40.38
CA LEU A 728 -7.14 -11.01 -39.52
C LEU A 728 -7.03 -11.55 -38.09
N ALA A 729 -7.82 -12.57 -37.74
CA ALA A 729 -7.63 -13.30 -36.50
C ALA A 729 -6.34 -14.14 -36.60
N GLU A 730 -5.56 -14.19 -35.52
CA GLU A 730 -4.38 -15.04 -35.48
C GLU A 730 -4.81 -16.51 -35.69
N ALA A 731 -4.23 -17.18 -36.69
CA ALA A 731 -4.25 -18.62 -36.74
C ALA A 731 -3.46 -19.11 -35.51
N GLU A 732 -4.06 -19.97 -34.68
CA GLU A 732 -3.31 -20.69 -33.66
C GLU A 732 -2.03 -21.24 -34.31
N ASP A 733 -0.88 -20.81 -33.79
CA ASP A 733 0.40 -21.30 -34.23
C ASP A 733 0.51 -22.80 -33.87
N THR A 734 0.04 -23.63 -34.79
CA THR A 734 0.19 -25.08 -34.79
C THR A 734 1.57 -25.50 -35.34
N SER A 735 2.52 -24.56 -35.50
CA SER A 735 3.82 -24.82 -36.12
C SER A 735 4.99 -25.09 -35.17
N ILE A 736 4.72 -25.48 -33.91
CA ILE A 736 5.65 -26.34 -33.14
C ILE A 736 5.14 -27.79 -33.06
N THR A 737 4.55 -28.27 -34.15
CA THR A 737 4.48 -29.71 -34.44
C THR A 737 4.72 -29.92 -35.92
N ASP A 738 5.99 -29.90 -36.34
CA ASP A 738 6.43 -30.78 -37.43
C ASP A 738 7.79 -31.39 -37.08
N SER A 739 7.75 -32.71 -36.97
CA SER A 739 8.82 -33.64 -36.65
C SER A 739 9.85 -33.73 -37.77
N VAL A 740 11.14 -33.69 -37.41
CA VAL A 740 12.17 -34.42 -38.16
C VAL A 740 12.24 -35.83 -37.56
N GLU A 741 11.53 -36.77 -38.19
CA GLU A 741 11.75 -38.21 -37.97
C GLU A 741 13.15 -38.60 -38.46
N LEU A 742 13.91 -39.28 -37.60
CA LEU A 742 15.01 -40.13 -38.04
C LEU A 742 14.71 -41.56 -37.60
N THR A 743 14.38 -42.36 -38.62
CA THR A 743 14.16 -43.80 -38.59
C THR A 743 15.44 -44.55 -38.25
N VAL A 744 15.27 -45.63 -37.50
CA VAL A 744 16.32 -46.54 -37.05
C VAL A 744 16.65 -47.52 -38.17
N ASP A 745 17.94 -47.76 -38.45
CA ASP A 745 18.34 -49.04 -39.04
C ASP A 745 19.59 -49.60 -38.38
N ALA A 746 19.55 -50.93 -38.24
CA ALA A 746 20.25 -51.73 -37.26
C ALA A 746 21.66 -52.15 -37.69
N ASN A 747 22.54 -52.26 -36.68
CA ASN A 747 23.62 -53.25 -36.49
C ASN A 747 24.91 -52.57 -36.00
N VAL A 748 25.20 -52.63 -34.70
CA VAL A 748 26.48 -53.20 -34.21
C VAL A 748 26.24 -53.81 -32.82
N VAL A 749 26.69 -55.05 -32.74
CA VAL A 749 26.66 -56.03 -31.64
C VAL A 749 27.26 -55.51 -30.34
N VAL A 750 26.64 -55.85 -29.21
CA VAL A 750 27.24 -55.85 -27.87
C VAL A 750 27.41 -57.32 -27.45
N GLU A 751 28.64 -57.72 -27.09
CA GLU A 751 28.84 -58.88 -26.21
C GLU A 751 30.02 -58.65 -25.24
N GLU A 752 29.63 -58.67 -23.96
CA GLU A 752 30.27 -58.98 -22.67
C GLU A 752 31.77 -58.71 -22.38
N ALA A 753 32.00 -58.06 -21.23
CA ALA A 753 32.83 -58.63 -20.16
C ALA A 753 32.50 -58.05 -18.76
N ALA A 754 32.25 -58.93 -17.79
CA ALA A 754 32.17 -58.64 -16.36
C ALA A 754 33.52 -59.00 -15.65
N PRO A 755 33.65 -58.89 -14.31
CA PRO A 755 34.49 -57.91 -13.61
C PRO A 755 35.74 -58.49 -12.90
N LYS A 756 36.68 -57.66 -12.42
CA LYS A 756 37.58 -58.00 -11.28
C LYS A 756 38.35 -56.81 -10.63
N ALA A 757 37.98 -56.56 -9.37
CA ALA A 757 38.73 -56.25 -8.13
C ALA A 757 40.08 -55.48 -8.05
N ALA A 758 40.05 -54.48 -7.15
CA ALA A 758 40.97 -54.13 -6.04
C ALA A 758 42.33 -53.43 -6.27
N ALA A 759 42.55 -52.27 -5.61
CA ALA A 759 43.34 -52.13 -4.36
C ALA A 759 43.55 -50.65 -3.94
N GLU A 760 43.60 -50.42 -2.62
CA GLU A 760 43.76 -49.15 -1.91
C GLU A 760 45.15 -48.48 -2.09
N ALA A 761 45.18 -47.14 -2.04
CA ALA A 761 46.35 -46.37 -1.61
C ALA A 761 45.91 -45.15 -0.76
N ALA A 762 46.49 -45.01 0.43
CA ALA A 762 46.19 -43.99 1.43
C ALA A 762 46.72 -42.57 1.05
N PRO A 763 46.15 -41.48 1.62
CA PRO A 763 46.48 -40.10 1.24
C PRO A 763 47.72 -39.57 1.99
N GLN A 764 48.55 -38.77 1.31
CA GLN A 764 49.60 -37.95 1.94
C GLN A 764 49.00 -36.67 2.52
N ALA A 765 49.40 -36.33 3.75
CA ALA A 765 48.92 -35.16 4.48
C ALA A 765 49.66 -33.87 4.06
N VAL A 766 48.90 -32.79 3.85
CA VAL A 766 49.38 -31.42 3.62
C VAL A 766 49.80 -30.80 4.96
N THR A 767 51.01 -30.25 5.04
CA THR A 767 51.54 -29.66 6.29
C THR A 767 51.19 -28.17 6.41
N ALA A 768 51.15 -27.68 7.66
CA ALA A 768 50.77 -26.30 7.98
C ALA A 768 51.66 -25.24 7.31
N ASP A 769 52.95 -25.56 7.07
CA ASP A 769 53.89 -24.66 6.40
C ASP A 769 53.54 -24.46 4.92
N MET A 770 53.03 -25.50 4.25
CA MET A 770 52.55 -25.39 2.85
C MET A 770 51.30 -24.51 2.74
N LEU A 771 50.47 -24.50 3.79
CA LEU A 771 49.27 -23.67 3.84
C LEU A 771 49.58 -22.20 4.16
N ALA A 772 50.65 -21.94 4.92
CA ALA A 772 51.12 -20.61 5.24
C ALA A 772 51.76 -19.92 4.03
N ASP A 773 52.59 -20.63 3.27
CA ASP A 773 53.20 -20.11 2.03
C ASP A 773 52.15 -19.81 0.96
N LEU A 774 51.14 -20.69 0.82
CA LEU A 774 50.05 -20.49 -0.12
C LEU A 774 49.18 -19.27 0.25
N LYS A 775 48.92 -19.04 1.55
CA LYS A 775 48.21 -17.85 2.02
C LYS A 775 48.98 -16.56 1.76
N ALA A 776 50.30 -16.58 1.94
CA ALA A 776 51.13 -15.40 1.69
C ALA A 776 51.17 -15.03 0.20
N GLN A 777 51.22 -16.01 -0.69
CA GLN A 777 51.13 -15.78 -2.14
C GLN A 777 49.78 -15.20 -2.57
N ILE A 778 48.67 -15.78 -2.10
CA ILE A 778 47.32 -15.29 -2.47
C ILE A 778 47.08 -13.87 -1.96
N LEU A 779 47.54 -13.53 -0.76
CA LEU A 779 47.42 -12.17 -0.21
C LEU A 779 48.25 -11.12 -0.97
N SER A 780 49.37 -11.53 -1.58
CA SER A 780 50.16 -10.67 -2.46
C SER A 780 49.42 -10.38 -3.76
N GLU A 781 48.90 -11.43 -4.42
CA GLU A 781 48.20 -11.32 -5.70
C GLU A 781 46.90 -10.52 -5.59
N VAL A 782 46.11 -10.75 -4.53
CA VAL A 782 44.88 -9.98 -4.29
C VAL A 782 45.18 -8.51 -4.00
N ARG A 783 46.27 -8.21 -3.28
CA ARG A 783 46.66 -6.83 -2.98
C ARG A 783 47.08 -6.07 -4.24
N ASP A 784 47.82 -6.72 -5.14
CA ASP A 784 48.28 -6.10 -6.38
C ASP A 784 47.13 -5.92 -7.38
N GLN A 785 46.18 -6.85 -7.42
CA GLN A 785 44.96 -6.76 -8.24
C GLN A 785 44.03 -5.62 -7.79
N VAL A 786 43.76 -5.51 -6.48
CA VAL A 786 42.91 -4.43 -5.93
C VAL A 786 43.53 -3.05 -6.11
N ARG A 787 44.87 -2.95 -6.14
CA ARG A 787 45.56 -1.67 -6.35
C ARG A 787 45.50 -1.19 -7.79
N ALA A 788 45.44 -2.11 -8.76
CA ALA A 788 45.30 -1.81 -10.18
C ALA A 788 43.86 -1.40 -10.55
N ASP A 789 42.86 -2.05 -9.96
CA ASP A 789 41.45 -1.84 -10.33
C ASP A 789 40.85 -0.56 -9.71
N VAL A 790 41.33 -0.13 -8.52
CA VAL A 790 40.69 0.97 -7.76
C VAL A 790 41.09 2.39 -8.22
N THR A 791 42.10 2.58 -9.07
CA THR A 791 42.53 3.95 -9.48
C THR A 791 42.12 4.37 -10.89
N GLY A 792 41.66 3.44 -11.74
CA GLY A 792 41.40 3.71 -13.16
C GLY A 792 39.94 3.92 -13.54
N GLU A 793 38.99 3.25 -12.88
CA GLU A 793 37.57 3.30 -13.22
C GLU A 793 36.82 4.37 -12.43
N VAL A 794 37.07 4.47 -11.12
CA VAL A 794 36.40 5.43 -10.24
C VAL A 794 36.66 6.89 -10.65
N VAL A 795 37.87 7.21 -11.12
CA VAL A 795 38.22 8.57 -11.59
C VAL A 795 37.57 8.90 -12.93
N ARG A 796 37.33 7.89 -13.80
CA ARG A 796 36.69 8.09 -15.11
C ARG A 796 35.18 8.27 -15.00
N ASP A 797 34.52 7.52 -14.12
CA ASP A 797 33.08 7.66 -13.86
C ASP A 797 32.76 9.00 -13.18
N ILE A 798 33.63 9.47 -12.28
CA ILE A 798 33.49 10.79 -11.66
C ILE A 798 33.61 11.91 -12.70
N ILE A 799 34.55 11.82 -13.65
CA ILE A 799 34.72 12.84 -14.70
C ILE A 799 33.56 12.79 -15.72
N GLY A 800 33.10 11.59 -16.11
CA GLY A 800 31.98 11.42 -17.03
C GLY A 800 30.66 11.95 -16.46
N THR A 801 30.42 11.72 -15.17
CA THR A 801 29.20 12.18 -14.49
C THR A 801 29.22 13.68 -14.20
N LEU A 802 30.40 14.27 -13.96
CA LEU A 802 30.54 15.72 -13.77
C LEU A 802 30.45 16.50 -15.08
N SER A 803 30.95 15.94 -16.20
CA SER A 803 30.87 16.57 -17.52
C SER A 803 29.43 16.63 -18.05
N SER A 804 28.65 15.55 -17.89
CA SER A 804 27.28 15.48 -18.39
C SER A 804 26.28 16.33 -17.61
N LYS A 805 26.49 16.51 -16.29
CA LYS A 805 25.60 17.31 -15.44
C LYS A 805 25.89 18.81 -15.40
N PHE A 806 27.10 19.26 -15.73
CA PHE A 806 27.47 20.68 -15.52
C PHE A 806 27.96 21.45 -16.76
N LEU A 807 28.32 20.81 -17.88
CA LEU A 807 28.98 21.52 -19.00
C LEU A 807 28.38 21.32 -20.40
N GLY A 808 27.41 20.42 -20.61
CA GLY A 808 26.59 20.39 -21.82
C GLY A 808 27.31 20.19 -23.17
N GLU A 809 28.45 19.49 -23.22
CA GLU A 809 29.13 19.11 -24.47
C GLU A 809 29.36 17.59 -24.58
N GLU A 810 29.11 17.02 -25.76
CA GLU A 810 29.47 15.64 -26.15
C GLU A 810 30.89 15.57 -26.70
N LEU A 811 31.63 14.50 -26.39
CA LEU A 811 32.98 14.24 -26.91
C LEU A 811 32.95 13.44 -28.24
N PRO A 812 33.83 13.74 -29.22
CA PRO A 812 33.78 13.15 -30.55
C PRO A 812 34.37 11.74 -30.65
N GLY A 813 33.78 10.94 -31.55
CA GLY A 813 34.16 9.57 -31.87
C GLY A 813 35.56 9.39 -32.44
N ARG A 814 36.17 8.25 -32.13
CA ARG A 814 37.56 7.90 -32.47
C ARG A 814 37.65 7.15 -33.81
N THR A 815 38.51 7.63 -34.71
CA THR A 815 39.03 6.92 -35.90
C THR A 815 40.37 6.23 -35.55
N PRO A 816 40.74 5.08 -36.15
CA PRO A 816 41.80 4.21 -35.64
C PRO A 816 43.17 4.48 -36.28
N THR A 817 44.25 4.35 -35.49
CA THR A 817 45.64 4.27 -35.96
C THR A 817 46.45 3.26 -35.16
N VAL A 818 46.66 2.06 -35.75
CA VAL A 818 47.94 1.39 -36.17
C VAL A 818 49.19 1.70 -35.32
N GLU A 819 50.09 0.79 -34.91
CA GLU A 819 50.28 -0.67 -34.89
C GLU A 819 51.47 -0.93 -33.93
N ALA A 820 51.53 -2.09 -33.28
CA ALA A 820 52.75 -2.67 -32.71
C ALA A 820 52.68 -4.21 -32.81
N PRO A 821 53.84 -4.90 -32.86
CA PRO A 821 54.07 -6.02 -33.78
C PRO A 821 53.52 -7.38 -33.31
N VAL A 822 53.09 -8.17 -34.29
CA VAL A 822 52.60 -9.54 -34.13
C VAL A 822 53.77 -10.51 -33.99
N ALA A 823 53.87 -11.19 -32.85
CA ALA A 823 54.54 -12.48 -32.75
C ALA A 823 53.48 -13.56 -32.97
N GLN A 824 53.59 -14.31 -34.08
CA GLN A 824 52.72 -15.44 -34.37
C GLN A 824 52.99 -16.56 -33.37
N ALA A 825 52.03 -16.82 -32.47
CA ALA A 825 51.90 -18.10 -31.80
C ALA A 825 50.99 -18.98 -32.67
N GLU A 826 51.50 -20.12 -33.13
CA GLU A 826 50.71 -21.13 -33.82
C GLU A 826 49.54 -21.56 -32.92
N LEU A 827 48.32 -21.36 -33.42
CA LEU A 827 47.10 -21.84 -32.79
C LEU A 827 47.03 -23.35 -32.95
N VAL A 828 47.34 -24.07 -31.87
CA VAL A 828 46.95 -25.47 -31.75
C VAL A 828 45.43 -25.49 -31.66
N GLU A 829 44.76 -26.05 -32.67
CA GLU A 829 43.31 -26.24 -32.65
C GLU A 829 42.95 -27.12 -31.44
N GLY A 830 42.31 -26.49 -30.45
CA GLY A 830 41.77 -27.19 -29.29
C GLY A 830 40.62 -28.11 -29.70
N PRO A 831 40.26 -29.07 -28.83
CA PRO A 831 39.22 -30.05 -29.11
C PRO A 831 37.93 -29.34 -29.55
N THR A 832 37.28 -29.93 -30.55
CA THR A 832 36.00 -29.50 -31.08
C THR A 832 34.96 -29.45 -29.97
N ALA A 833 33.89 -28.66 -30.15
CA ALA A 833 32.81 -28.58 -29.16
C ALA A 833 32.23 -29.97 -28.84
N ALA A 834 32.18 -30.86 -29.83
CA ALA A 834 31.76 -32.26 -29.66
C ALA A 834 32.71 -33.05 -28.75
N GLU A 835 34.02 -32.88 -28.90
CA GLU A 835 35.02 -33.52 -28.03
C GLU A 835 34.97 -32.97 -26.60
N ARG A 836 34.76 -31.67 -26.43
CA ARG A 836 34.57 -31.05 -25.09
C ARG A 836 33.32 -31.59 -24.41
N LEU A 837 32.20 -31.67 -25.13
CA LEU A 837 30.94 -32.20 -24.61
C LEU A 837 31.06 -33.70 -24.28
N SER A 838 31.76 -34.48 -25.10
CA SER A 838 32.02 -35.91 -24.83
C SER A 838 32.90 -36.17 -23.60
N GLY A 839 33.65 -35.15 -23.15
CA GLY A 839 34.49 -35.21 -21.96
C GLY A 839 33.79 -34.78 -20.65
N VAL A 840 32.59 -34.19 -20.72
CA VAL A 840 31.82 -33.80 -19.54
C VAL A 840 31.10 -35.03 -18.99
N ASN A 841 31.78 -35.76 -18.10
CA ASN A 841 31.20 -36.93 -17.42
C ASN A 841 30.41 -36.57 -16.14
N ALA A 842 30.62 -35.37 -15.60
CA ALA A 842 29.89 -34.82 -14.45
C ALA A 842 30.06 -33.29 -14.38
N PHE A 843 29.07 -32.58 -13.83
CA PHE A 843 29.14 -31.14 -13.53
C PHE A 843 29.05 -30.94 -12.01
N ALA A 844 29.97 -30.16 -11.43
CA ALA A 844 29.91 -29.80 -10.02
C ALA A 844 28.87 -28.68 -9.82
N ILE A 845 27.71 -29.03 -9.27
CA ILE A 845 26.66 -28.05 -8.94
C ILE A 845 27.18 -27.16 -7.81
N LYS A 846 27.20 -25.84 -8.04
CA LYS A 846 27.56 -24.86 -7.02
C LYS A 846 26.47 -24.85 -5.94
N LYS A 847 26.88 -24.97 -4.67
CA LYS A 847 25.98 -24.89 -3.52
C LYS A 847 25.97 -23.47 -2.98
N GLU A 848 24.79 -22.88 -2.84
CA GLU A 848 24.59 -21.53 -2.32
C GLU A 848 23.55 -21.54 -1.18
N PRO A 849 23.87 -22.15 -0.02
CA PRO A 849 22.97 -22.10 1.13
C PRO A 849 22.84 -20.67 1.67
N SER A 850 21.69 -20.36 2.26
CA SER A 850 21.44 -19.09 2.92
C SER A 850 22.19 -18.96 4.25
N ASP A 851 22.73 -17.76 4.52
CA ASP A 851 23.29 -17.39 5.82
C ASP A 851 22.20 -17.07 6.88
N THR A 852 20.93 -16.98 6.47
CA THR A 852 19.77 -16.72 7.34
C THR A 852 18.82 -17.93 7.33
N PRO A 853 19.08 -18.95 8.16
CA PRO A 853 18.17 -20.08 8.27
C PRO A 853 16.82 -19.63 8.85
N LEU A 854 15.78 -20.41 8.56
CA LEU A 854 14.48 -20.22 9.20
C LEU A 854 14.59 -20.40 10.71
N TRP A 855 13.86 -19.61 11.51
CA TRP A 855 13.84 -19.84 12.95
C TRP A 855 13.13 -21.15 13.29
N GLU A 856 13.61 -21.83 14.33
CA GLU A 856 13.04 -23.10 14.76
C GLU A 856 11.87 -22.87 15.73
N VAL A 857 10.79 -23.63 15.54
CA VAL A 857 9.67 -23.66 16.49
C VAL A 857 9.51 -25.09 16.99
N THR A 858 9.43 -25.26 18.32
CA THR A 858 9.16 -26.56 18.95
C THR A 858 7.70 -26.64 19.34
N LEU A 859 7.03 -27.74 18.97
CA LEU A 859 5.59 -27.96 19.10
C LEU A 859 5.32 -29.04 20.14
N GLY A 860 4.44 -28.73 21.09
CA GLY A 860 4.14 -29.60 22.22
C GLY A 860 5.26 -29.62 23.27
N ALA A 861 4.92 -30.05 24.47
CA ALA A 861 5.85 -30.25 25.58
C ALA A 861 5.62 -31.60 26.25
N THR A 862 6.71 -32.34 26.45
CA THR A 862 6.69 -33.60 27.20
C THR A 862 6.61 -33.35 28.71
N LYS A 863 6.39 -34.42 29.49
CA LYS A 863 6.44 -34.35 30.96
C LYS A 863 7.75 -33.78 31.51
N ALA A 864 8.86 -33.98 30.80
CA ALA A 864 10.16 -33.42 31.18
C ALA A 864 10.26 -31.90 30.93
N GLU A 865 9.43 -31.37 30.04
CA GLU A 865 9.38 -29.95 29.65
C GLU A 865 8.21 -29.19 30.28
N GLY A 866 7.38 -29.87 31.09
CA GLY A 866 6.23 -29.28 31.79
C GLY A 866 4.86 -29.53 31.15
N GLY A 867 4.77 -30.26 30.03
CA GLY A 867 3.51 -30.62 29.38
C GLY A 867 3.14 -32.10 29.52
N THR A 868 2.16 -32.57 28.75
CA THR A 868 1.69 -33.98 28.80
C THR A 868 1.89 -34.78 27.52
N ARG A 869 2.45 -34.17 26.46
CA ARG A 869 2.67 -34.83 25.18
C ARG A 869 3.63 -36.02 25.31
N GLY A 870 3.40 -37.07 24.53
CA GLY A 870 4.31 -38.22 24.43
C GLY A 870 5.48 -37.96 23.46
N ILE A 871 5.27 -37.06 22.50
CA ILE A 871 6.26 -36.65 21.50
C ILE A 871 6.19 -35.13 21.28
N THR A 872 7.35 -34.52 20.98
CA THR A 872 7.45 -33.15 20.46
C THR A 872 7.92 -33.16 19.01
N HIS A 873 7.51 -32.14 18.27
CA HIS A 873 7.97 -31.92 16.90
C HIS A 873 8.68 -30.58 16.78
N LYS A 874 9.59 -30.48 15.80
CA LYS A 874 10.24 -29.23 15.43
C LYS A 874 9.97 -28.94 13.95
N ILE A 875 9.86 -27.65 13.63
CA ILE A 875 9.70 -27.12 12.27
C ILE A 875 10.63 -25.92 12.06
N GLY A 876 10.87 -25.51 10.81
CA GLY A 876 11.81 -24.44 10.47
C GLY A 876 13.26 -24.93 10.33
N GLY A 877 14.23 -24.07 10.63
CA GLY A 877 15.66 -24.40 10.58
C GLY A 877 16.28 -24.57 9.18
N ALA A 878 15.48 -24.57 8.10
CA ALA A 878 15.99 -24.75 6.75
C ALA A 878 16.83 -23.53 6.29
N ASN A 879 17.89 -23.76 5.52
CA ASN A 879 18.70 -22.69 4.92
C ASN A 879 18.72 -22.75 3.39
N CYS A 880 17.78 -23.48 2.79
CA CYS A 880 17.59 -23.59 1.35
C CYS A 880 16.10 -23.60 1.02
N MET A 881 15.78 -23.52 -0.27
CA MET A 881 14.40 -23.72 -0.74
C MET A 881 13.91 -25.14 -0.40
N PRO A 882 12.58 -25.35 -0.27
CA PRO A 882 12.00 -26.63 0.15
C PRO A 882 12.49 -27.79 -0.73
N PHE A 883 13.02 -28.84 -0.11
CA PHE A 883 13.58 -30.04 -0.76
C PHE A 883 14.79 -29.81 -1.67
N HIS A 884 15.41 -28.63 -1.68
CA HIS A 884 16.70 -28.38 -2.33
C HIS A 884 17.86 -28.93 -1.47
N LEU A 885 17.79 -30.21 -1.08
CA LEU A 885 18.77 -30.89 -0.21
C LEU A 885 20.16 -31.05 -0.87
N TRP A 886 20.26 -30.76 -2.16
CA TRP A 886 21.53 -30.67 -2.87
C TRP A 886 22.24 -29.33 -2.64
N GLU A 887 21.48 -28.26 -2.35
CA GLU A 887 21.93 -26.87 -2.18
C GLU A 887 22.24 -26.52 -0.72
N GLY A 888 21.35 -26.92 0.21
CA GLY A 888 21.49 -26.70 1.65
C GLY A 888 20.80 -27.75 2.50
N ASP A 889 20.57 -27.41 3.76
CA ASP A 889 20.01 -28.28 4.80
C ASP A 889 18.55 -27.92 5.11
N MET A 890 17.71 -28.95 5.21
CA MET A 890 16.34 -28.88 5.71
C MET A 890 16.22 -29.88 6.88
N PRO A 891 16.54 -29.48 8.12
CA PRO A 891 16.75 -30.41 9.23
C PRO A 891 15.46 -31.10 9.72
N TYR A 892 14.30 -30.48 9.48
CA TYR A 892 13.00 -31.02 9.88
C TYR A 892 12.09 -31.16 8.66
N ARG A 893 11.41 -32.30 8.55
CA ARG A 893 10.42 -32.51 7.50
C ARG A 893 9.13 -31.73 7.79
N PRO A 894 8.36 -31.34 6.77
CA PRO A 894 7.00 -30.87 6.96
C PRO A 894 6.11 -31.90 7.67
N LEU A 895 5.11 -31.40 8.40
CA LEU A 895 4.22 -32.20 9.25
C LEU A 895 2.77 -32.15 8.72
N VAL A 896 2.06 -33.26 8.86
CA VAL A 896 0.64 -33.35 8.48
C VAL A 896 -0.22 -33.36 9.73
N ALA A 897 -0.98 -32.29 9.92
CA ALA A 897 -2.00 -32.19 10.96
C ALA A 897 -3.35 -32.66 10.42
N MET A 898 -4.18 -33.27 11.26
CA MET A 898 -5.56 -33.58 10.92
C MET A 898 -6.53 -32.83 11.83
N GLU A 899 -7.57 -32.26 11.24
CA GLU A 899 -8.54 -31.45 11.99
C GLU A 899 -9.68 -32.29 12.57
N VAL A 900 -10.03 -32.01 13.83
CA VAL A 900 -11.19 -32.53 14.54
C VAL A 900 -12.07 -31.35 14.95
N PHE A 901 -13.38 -31.56 14.98
CA PHE A 901 -14.36 -30.48 15.10
C PHE A 901 -15.15 -30.65 16.38
N ASP A 902 -15.35 -29.57 17.15
CA ASP A 902 -16.30 -29.55 18.26
C ASP A 902 -17.77 -29.63 17.78
N THR A 903 -18.05 -29.05 16.61
CA THR A 903 -19.30 -29.15 15.87
C THR A 903 -19.01 -29.05 14.37
N VAL A 904 -19.85 -29.68 13.55
CA VAL A 904 -19.75 -29.61 12.08
C VAL A 904 -20.93 -28.84 11.50
N SER A 905 -20.65 -27.96 10.53
CA SER A 905 -21.72 -27.23 9.84
C SER A 905 -22.53 -28.14 8.93
N ALA A 906 -23.77 -27.77 8.63
CA ALA A 906 -24.60 -28.45 7.63
C ALA A 906 -24.00 -28.43 6.21
N LYS A 907 -23.02 -27.54 5.96
CA LYS A 907 -22.29 -27.42 4.68
C LYS A 907 -21.02 -28.28 4.62
N TYR A 908 -20.74 -29.06 5.67
CA TYR A 908 -19.60 -29.98 5.67
C TYR A 908 -19.76 -31.01 4.53
N PRO A 909 -18.73 -31.25 3.69
CA PRO A 909 -18.89 -32.09 2.50
C PRO A 909 -19.40 -33.49 2.81
N VAL A 910 -20.42 -33.94 2.08
CA VAL A 910 -21.06 -35.24 2.30
C VAL A 910 -20.08 -36.39 2.09
N SER A 911 -19.16 -36.25 1.13
CA SER A 911 -18.06 -37.20 0.89
C SER A 911 -17.18 -37.38 2.14
N LEU A 912 -16.78 -36.28 2.79
CA LEU A 912 -16.01 -36.33 4.05
C LEU A 912 -16.85 -36.82 5.22
N ALA A 913 -18.13 -36.42 5.30
CA ALA A 913 -19.05 -36.89 6.34
C ALA A 913 -19.21 -38.41 6.32
N ALA A 914 -19.31 -39.00 5.13
CA ALA A 914 -19.41 -40.45 4.94
C ALA A 914 -18.13 -41.19 5.39
N VAL A 915 -16.95 -40.59 5.23
CA VAL A 915 -15.67 -41.19 5.63
C VAL A 915 -15.51 -41.28 7.15
N TYR A 916 -15.92 -40.23 7.88
CA TYR A 916 -15.79 -40.19 9.34
C TYR A 916 -17.00 -40.77 10.08
N GLY A 917 -18.19 -40.72 9.49
CA GLY A 917 -19.41 -41.26 10.08
C GLY A 917 -19.67 -40.71 11.49
N ASP A 918 -19.92 -41.61 12.45
CA ASP A 918 -20.22 -41.24 13.83
C ASP A 918 -19.04 -40.60 14.58
N LEU A 919 -17.79 -40.70 14.06
CA LEU A 919 -16.64 -40.03 14.67
C LEU A 919 -16.78 -38.50 14.69
N LEU A 920 -17.56 -37.91 13.78
CA LEU A 920 -17.82 -36.46 13.78
C LEU A 920 -18.62 -35.97 15.00
N LYS A 921 -19.22 -36.89 15.77
CA LYS A 921 -19.95 -36.60 17.01
C LYS A 921 -19.08 -36.79 18.26
N ASP A 922 -17.89 -37.37 18.10
CA ASP A 922 -16.95 -37.66 19.18
C ASP A 922 -15.55 -37.19 18.78
N PRO A 923 -15.22 -35.90 19.02
CA PRO A 923 -13.97 -35.31 18.56
C PRO A 923 -12.74 -35.98 19.21
N VAL A 924 -12.91 -36.57 20.40
CA VAL A 924 -11.85 -37.27 21.14
C VAL A 924 -11.55 -38.62 20.49
N ALA A 925 -12.58 -39.40 20.16
CA ALA A 925 -12.42 -40.65 19.41
C ALA A 925 -11.91 -40.40 17.98
N MET A 926 -12.35 -39.30 17.35
CA MET A 926 -11.85 -38.87 16.04
C MET A 926 -10.36 -38.55 16.12
N ALA A 927 -9.90 -37.78 17.11
CA ALA A 927 -8.50 -37.45 17.30
C ALA A 927 -7.62 -38.69 17.47
N LYS A 928 -8.05 -39.65 18.30
CA LYS A 928 -7.39 -40.96 18.43
C LYS A 928 -7.29 -41.70 17.10
N THR A 929 -8.39 -41.75 16.35
CA THR A 929 -8.42 -42.41 15.04
C THR A 929 -7.47 -41.73 14.05
N CYS A 930 -7.43 -40.40 14.00
CA CYS A 930 -6.52 -39.63 13.16
C CYS A 930 -5.05 -39.96 13.45
N VAL A 931 -4.67 -40.12 14.72
CA VAL A 931 -3.31 -40.50 15.10
C VAL A 931 -3.03 -41.98 14.85
N GLU A 932 -3.83 -42.89 15.41
CA GLU A 932 -3.56 -44.34 15.43
C GLU A 932 -3.73 -44.99 14.06
N LYS A 933 -4.74 -44.56 13.28
CA LYS A 933 -5.08 -45.18 12.00
C LYS A 933 -4.50 -44.43 10.80
N TYR A 934 -4.57 -43.09 10.81
CA TYR A 934 -4.17 -42.27 9.67
C TYR A 934 -2.78 -41.64 9.85
N GLY A 935 -2.19 -41.76 11.04
CA GLY A 935 -0.82 -41.33 11.30
C GLY A 935 -0.64 -39.82 11.30
N ALA A 936 -1.61 -39.04 11.79
CA ALA A 936 -1.47 -37.60 11.96
C ALA A 936 -0.26 -37.24 12.83
N ASP A 937 0.56 -36.27 12.40
CA ASP A 937 1.69 -35.75 13.17
C ASP A 937 1.24 -34.75 14.25
N LEU A 938 0.12 -34.06 14.02
CA LEU A 938 -0.54 -33.16 14.96
C LEU A 938 -2.06 -33.30 14.86
N ILE A 939 -2.77 -32.87 15.90
CA ILE A 939 -4.23 -32.71 15.87
C ILE A 939 -4.58 -31.22 15.96
N SER A 940 -5.40 -30.74 15.02
CA SER A 940 -6.03 -29.41 15.11
C SER A 940 -7.44 -29.57 15.66
N VAL A 941 -7.73 -28.96 16.81
CA VAL A 941 -9.06 -28.91 17.40
C VAL A 941 -9.72 -27.61 16.97
N ARG A 942 -10.67 -27.68 16.05
CA ARG A 942 -11.46 -26.52 15.62
C ARG A 942 -12.64 -26.31 16.58
N LEU A 943 -12.66 -25.15 17.21
CA LEU A 943 -13.69 -24.70 18.14
C LEU A 943 -14.72 -23.83 17.39
N GLU A 944 -15.36 -24.39 16.37
CA GLU A 944 -16.34 -23.66 15.55
C GLU A 944 -17.64 -23.38 16.34
N GLY A 945 -17.97 -24.27 17.27
CA GLY A 945 -19.18 -24.21 18.08
C GLY A 945 -19.19 -23.09 19.11
N THR A 946 -18.04 -22.47 19.40
CA THR A 946 -17.97 -21.29 20.28
C THR A 946 -18.51 -20.04 19.60
N HIS A 947 -18.68 -20.04 18.27
CA HIS A 947 -19.24 -18.88 17.57
C HIS A 947 -20.68 -18.63 18.06
N PRO A 948 -21.07 -17.38 18.37
CA PRO A 948 -22.40 -17.08 18.90
C PRO A 948 -23.56 -17.61 18.03
N GLU A 949 -23.36 -17.62 16.70
CA GLU A 949 -24.33 -18.14 15.74
C GLU A 949 -24.22 -19.65 15.43
N LYS A 950 -23.20 -20.36 15.93
CA LYS A 950 -22.94 -21.78 15.61
C LYS A 950 -23.00 -22.71 16.82
N GLY A 951 -23.62 -22.25 17.90
CA GLY A 951 -23.89 -23.03 19.09
C GLY A 951 -23.58 -22.30 20.40
N ASP A 952 -22.80 -21.21 20.34
CA ASP A 952 -22.35 -20.43 21.50
C ASP A 952 -21.84 -21.32 22.65
N ARG A 953 -21.03 -22.33 22.30
CA ARG A 953 -20.46 -23.28 23.24
C ARG A 953 -19.66 -22.53 24.31
N SER A 954 -19.84 -22.95 25.57
CA SER A 954 -19.21 -22.28 26.70
C SER A 954 -17.68 -22.41 26.68
N VAL A 955 -17.02 -21.49 27.38
CA VAL A 955 -15.57 -21.51 27.58
C VAL A 955 -15.16 -22.78 28.33
N GLU A 956 -15.92 -23.17 29.36
CA GLU A 956 -15.67 -24.36 30.18
C GLU A 956 -15.74 -25.65 29.35
N ASP A 957 -16.76 -25.78 28.49
CA ASP A 957 -16.91 -26.95 27.62
C ASP A 957 -15.80 -27.04 26.58
N SER A 958 -15.27 -25.89 26.15
CA SER A 958 -14.16 -25.81 25.19
C SER A 958 -12.84 -26.19 25.85
N ILE A 959 -12.58 -25.71 27.08
CA ILE A 959 -11.44 -26.12 27.90
C ILE A 959 -11.46 -27.63 28.13
N GLN A 960 -12.62 -28.18 28.52
CA GLN A 960 -12.75 -29.61 28.80
C GLN A 960 -12.49 -30.43 27.54
N LEU A 961 -13.04 -30.02 26.39
CA LEU A 961 -12.80 -30.70 25.11
C LEU A 961 -11.30 -30.73 24.75
N VAL A 962 -10.61 -29.58 24.85
CA VAL A 962 -9.17 -29.53 24.55
C VAL A 962 -8.38 -30.42 25.50
N LYS A 963 -8.71 -30.44 26.80
CA LYS A 963 -8.08 -31.34 27.79
C LYS A 963 -8.33 -32.82 27.49
N ASP A 964 -9.54 -33.18 27.06
CA ASP A 964 -9.88 -34.56 26.72
C ASP A 964 -9.15 -35.02 25.46
N VAL A 965 -9.02 -34.15 24.45
CA VAL A 965 -8.21 -34.43 23.26
C VAL A 965 -6.73 -34.57 23.65
N LEU A 966 -6.20 -33.64 24.46
CA LEU A 966 -4.84 -33.73 24.99
C LEU A 966 -4.60 -35.07 25.71
N ALA A 967 -5.53 -35.52 26.55
CA ALA A 967 -5.40 -36.80 27.26
C ALA A 967 -5.52 -38.02 26.31
N ALA A 968 -6.16 -37.86 25.17
CA ALA A 968 -6.44 -38.95 24.23
C ALA A 968 -5.32 -39.21 23.22
N VAL A 969 -4.50 -38.20 22.90
CA VAL A 969 -3.41 -38.32 21.90
C VAL A 969 -2.05 -37.91 22.46
N GLU A 970 -0.99 -38.56 21.98
CA GLU A 970 0.38 -38.27 22.41
C GLU A 970 1.06 -37.15 21.60
N VAL A 971 0.48 -36.77 20.44
CA VAL A 971 1.03 -35.76 19.52
C VAL A 971 0.71 -34.32 19.97
N PRO A 972 1.46 -33.31 19.48
CA PRO A 972 1.15 -31.91 19.69
C PRO A 972 -0.24 -31.50 19.18
N VAL A 973 -0.84 -30.49 19.81
CA VAL A 973 -2.21 -30.02 19.54
C VAL A 973 -2.22 -28.55 19.13
N ILE A 974 -2.97 -28.27 18.07
CA ILE A 974 -3.32 -26.94 17.57
C ILE A 974 -4.75 -26.64 18.03
N VAL A 975 -5.02 -25.44 18.53
CA VAL A 975 -6.37 -24.99 18.91
C VAL A 975 -6.78 -23.91 17.95
N THR A 976 -7.76 -24.21 17.09
CA THR A 976 -8.18 -23.35 15.98
C THR A 976 -9.53 -22.69 16.28
N GLY A 977 -9.53 -21.35 16.35
CA GLY A 977 -10.71 -20.50 16.53
C GLY A 977 -11.39 -20.12 15.22
N HIS A 978 -12.10 -18.98 15.24
CA HIS A 978 -12.90 -18.47 14.13
C HIS A 978 -12.88 -16.93 14.07
N SER A 979 -13.50 -16.34 13.05
CA SER A 979 -13.45 -14.90 12.75
C SER A 979 -14.17 -13.97 13.74
N HIS A 980 -14.93 -14.50 14.72
CA HIS A 980 -15.52 -13.68 15.79
C HIS A 980 -14.51 -13.42 16.92
N PHE A 981 -13.64 -12.41 16.77
CA PHE A 981 -12.46 -12.19 17.61
C PHE A 981 -12.72 -12.01 19.11
N GLU A 982 -13.80 -11.34 19.51
CA GLU A 982 -14.12 -11.16 20.94
C GLU A 982 -14.27 -12.51 21.66
N LYS A 983 -15.04 -13.41 21.05
CA LYS A 983 -15.29 -14.75 21.56
C LYS A 983 -14.07 -15.65 21.44
N THR A 984 -13.35 -15.57 20.32
CA THR A 984 -12.06 -16.27 20.14
C THR A 984 -11.04 -15.85 21.21
N ASN A 985 -10.97 -14.55 21.55
CA ASN A 985 -10.08 -14.03 22.58
C ASN A 985 -10.43 -14.55 23.96
N GLU A 986 -11.72 -14.57 24.31
CA GLU A 986 -12.21 -15.13 25.57
C GLU A 986 -11.81 -16.61 25.70
N VAL A 987 -12.14 -17.41 24.68
CA VAL A 987 -11.94 -18.86 24.68
C VAL A 987 -10.46 -19.23 24.63
N LEU A 988 -9.68 -18.70 23.68
CA LEU A 988 -8.27 -19.08 23.53
C LEU A 988 -7.42 -18.62 24.72
N LYS A 989 -7.73 -17.47 25.35
CA LYS A 989 -7.07 -17.04 26.58
C LYS A 989 -7.33 -18.01 27.73
N ALA A 990 -8.57 -18.47 27.87
CA ALA A 990 -8.94 -19.40 28.93
C ALA A 990 -8.39 -20.82 28.68
N VAL A 991 -8.36 -21.28 27.43
CA VAL A 991 -7.72 -22.54 27.01
C VAL A 991 -6.22 -22.49 27.27
N ALA A 992 -5.55 -21.40 26.89
CA ALA A 992 -4.12 -21.17 27.16
C ALA A 992 -3.82 -21.26 28.66
N GLN A 993 -4.59 -20.56 29.49
CA GLN A 993 -4.43 -20.62 30.94
C GLN A 993 -4.67 -22.03 31.50
N ALA A 994 -5.73 -22.69 31.06
CA ALA A 994 -6.12 -23.99 31.59
C ALA A 994 -5.19 -25.14 31.16
N CYS A 995 -4.39 -24.92 30.11
CA CYS A 995 -3.45 -25.88 29.53
C CYS A 995 -2.00 -25.37 29.59
N GLU A 996 -1.68 -24.53 30.57
CA GLU A 996 -0.35 -23.95 30.78
C GLU A 996 0.76 -25.00 30.67
N GLY A 997 1.84 -24.67 29.95
CA GLY A 997 3.00 -25.55 29.79
C GLY A 997 2.85 -26.65 28.74
N GLU A 998 1.66 -26.88 28.16
CA GLU A 998 1.46 -27.86 27.07
C GLU A 998 2.12 -27.46 25.74
N ARG A 999 2.50 -26.19 25.60
CA ARG A 999 3.05 -25.61 24.36
C ARG A 999 2.13 -25.88 23.15
N LEU A 1000 0.85 -25.51 23.30
CA LEU A 1000 -0.15 -25.50 22.23
C LEU A 1000 0.22 -24.52 21.12
N LEU A 1001 -0.28 -24.77 19.91
CA LEU A 1001 -0.34 -23.76 18.85
C LEU A 1001 -1.72 -23.10 18.89
N LEU A 1002 -1.78 -21.81 19.21
CA LEU A 1002 -3.00 -21.03 19.24
C LEU A 1002 -3.25 -20.42 17.85
N ASN A 1003 -4.28 -20.90 17.18
CA ASN A 1003 -4.60 -20.61 15.79
C ASN A 1003 -5.96 -19.86 15.69
N TRP A 1004 -6.08 -18.68 15.11
CA TRP A 1004 -5.04 -17.81 14.58
C TRP A 1004 -5.06 -16.43 15.22
N VAL A 1005 -3.96 -15.73 15.00
CA VAL A 1005 -3.68 -14.37 15.43
C VAL A 1005 -3.59 -13.46 14.21
N GLU A 1006 -4.32 -12.35 14.23
CA GLU A 1006 -4.37 -11.28 13.23
C GLU A 1006 -4.17 -9.91 13.91
N ASN A 1007 -4.13 -8.84 13.13
CA ASN A 1007 -3.96 -7.46 13.62
C ASN A 1007 -5.01 -7.04 14.67
N ASP A 1008 -6.22 -7.60 14.62
CA ASP A 1008 -7.30 -7.21 15.54
C ASP A 1008 -7.22 -7.91 16.91
N ASN A 1009 -6.55 -9.08 16.99
CA ASN A 1009 -6.57 -9.91 18.19
C ASN A 1009 -5.17 -10.25 18.76
N TYR A 1010 -4.08 -9.83 18.09
CA TYR A 1010 -2.72 -10.22 18.47
C TYR A 1010 -2.34 -9.89 19.91
N ARG A 1011 -2.76 -8.73 20.44
CA ARG A 1011 -2.38 -8.33 21.80
C ARG A 1011 -2.85 -9.33 22.85
N THR A 1012 -4.08 -9.80 22.72
CA THR A 1012 -4.68 -10.71 23.71
C THR A 1012 -4.08 -12.11 23.62
N ILE A 1013 -3.96 -12.64 22.41
CA ILE A 1013 -3.48 -14.01 22.20
C ILE A 1013 -1.97 -14.11 22.41
N ALA A 1014 -1.18 -13.12 21.97
CA ALA A 1014 0.25 -13.06 22.25
C ALA A 1014 0.52 -12.97 23.76
N GLY A 1015 -0.23 -12.11 24.47
CA GLY A 1015 -0.14 -12.03 25.93
C GLY A 1015 -0.46 -13.34 26.64
N ALA A 1016 -1.49 -14.07 26.17
CA ALA A 1016 -1.82 -15.40 26.69
C ALA A 1016 -0.72 -16.44 26.37
N ALA A 1017 -0.19 -16.43 25.14
CA ALA A 1017 0.87 -17.34 24.73
C ALA A 1017 2.17 -17.11 25.52
N MET A 1018 2.55 -15.87 25.77
CA MET A 1018 3.70 -15.53 26.62
C MET A 1018 3.47 -15.92 28.07
N GLY A 1019 2.28 -15.63 28.61
CA GLY A 1019 1.94 -15.90 30.00
C GLY A 1019 1.91 -17.39 30.36
N TYR A 1020 1.51 -18.24 29.41
CA TYR A 1020 1.27 -19.67 29.66
C TYR A 1020 2.17 -20.63 28.85
N GLY A 1021 3.13 -20.08 28.09
CA GLY A 1021 4.16 -20.86 27.39
C GLY A 1021 3.68 -21.57 26.12
N HIS A 1022 2.92 -20.87 25.27
CA HIS A 1022 2.39 -21.39 24.00
C HIS A 1022 3.00 -20.73 22.76
N VAL A 1023 2.68 -21.30 21.61
CA VAL A 1023 3.06 -20.84 20.28
C VAL A 1023 1.83 -20.21 19.63
N VAL A 1024 2.01 -19.20 18.79
CA VAL A 1024 0.92 -18.55 18.03
C VAL A 1024 1.07 -18.81 16.53
N VAL A 1025 -0.07 -18.88 15.85
CA VAL A 1025 -0.13 -18.84 14.38
C VAL A 1025 -0.49 -17.42 13.96
N ALA A 1026 0.47 -16.72 13.36
CA ALA A 1026 0.32 -15.36 12.84
C ALA A 1026 -0.27 -15.41 11.43
N GLN A 1027 -1.58 -15.27 11.32
CA GLN A 1027 -2.29 -15.27 10.05
C GLN A 1027 -2.31 -13.88 9.44
N SER A 1028 -1.96 -13.79 8.16
CA SER A 1028 -2.11 -12.58 7.36
C SER A 1028 -2.92 -12.89 6.11
N PRO A 1029 -3.55 -11.87 5.48
CA PRO A 1029 -3.95 -11.98 4.08
C PRO A 1029 -2.77 -12.43 3.20
N ILE A 1030 -3.08 -12.80 1.95
CA ILE A 1030 -2.11 -13.23 0.93
C ILE A 1030 -1.23 -12.02 0.50
N ASP A 1031 -0.40 -11.52 1.41
CA ASP A 1031 0.43 -10.32 1.31
C ASP A 1031 1.70 -10.45 2.18
N VAL A 1032 2.86 -10.27 1.55
CA VAL A 1032 4.18 -10.43 2.19
C VAL A 1032 4.44 -9.35 3.26
N ASN A 1033 4.01 -8.11 3.00
CA ASN A 1033 4.25 -6.97 3.88
C ASN A 1033 3.39 -7.07 5.13
N ILE A 1034 2.13 -7.47 5.00
CA ILE A 1034 1.24 -7.66 6.16
C ILE A 1034 1.75 -8.81 7.04
N GLY A 1035 2.18 -9.93 6.43
CA GLY A 1035 2.81 -11.02 7.16
C GLY A 1035 4.07 -10.59 7.93
N LYS A 1036 4.92 -9.76 7.31
CA LYS A 1036 6.09 -9.15 7.97
C LYS A 1036 5.69 -8.22 9.12
N GLN A 1037 4.70 -7.36 8.88
CA GLN A 1037 4.22 -6.40 9.87
C GLN A 1037 3.66 -7.10 11.11
N LEU A 1038 2.87 -8.17 10.92
CA LEU A 1038 2.33 -8.94 12.05
C LEU A 1038 3.44 -9.60 12.88
N ASN A 1039 4.48 -10.15 12.24
CA ASN A 1039 5.64 -10.69 12.95
C ASN A 1039 6.40 -9.59 13.73
N ILE A 1040 6.50 -8.37 13.19
CA ILE A 1040 7.08 -7.21 13.89
C ILE A 1040 6.21 -6.84 15.10
N LEU A 1041 4.88 -6.78 14.95
CA LEU A 1041 3.97 -6.46 16.05
C LEU A 1041 4.08 -7.48 17.19
N LEU A 1042 4.09 -8.79 16.86
CA LEU A 1042 4.23 -9.87 17.83
C LEU A 1042 5.58 -9.81 18.56
N THR A 1043 6.67 -9.59 17.83
CA THR A 1043 8.01 -9.51 18.45
C THR A 1043 8.24 -8.23 19.24
N ASN A 1044 7.60 -7.11 18.88
CA ASN A 1044 7.59 -5.88 19.67
C ASN A 1044 6.84 -6.04 21.00
N MET A 1045 5.95 -7.03 21.11
CA MET A 1045 5.33 -7.44 22.37
C MET A 1045 6.19 -8.40 23.19
N ASP A 1046 7.47 -8.58 22.85
CA ASP A 1046 8.41 -9.52 23.47
C ASP A 1046 8.05 -11.01 23.25
N LEU A 1047 7.13 -11.34 22.33
CA LEU A 1047 6.92 -12.72 21.91
C LEU A 1047 8.14 -13.18 21.09
N LYS A 1048 8.75 -14.29 21.51
CA LYS A 1048 9.95 -14.82 20.85
C LYS A 1048 9.60 -15.34 19.45
N LYS A 1049 10.52 -15.18 18.48
CA LYS A 1049 10.34 -15.71 17.11
C LYS A 1049 10.08 -17.21 17.12
N GLU A 1050 10.76 -17.92 18.02
CA GLU A 1050 10.61 -19.36 18.23
C GLU A 1050 9.22 -19.77 18.78
N GLN A 1051 8.33 -18.81 19.01
CA GLN A 1051 6.92 -18.99 19.37
C GLN A 1051 5.96 -18.51 18.28
N ILE A 1052 6.44 -18.19 17.07
CA ILE A 1052 5.64 -17.66 15.96
C ILE A 1052 5.73 -18.61 14.76
N VAL A 1053 4.58 -19.07 14.28
CA VAL A 1053 4.41 -19.77 13.00
C VAL A 1053 3.58 -18.89 12.09
N MET A 1054 4.00 -18.70 10.84
CA MET A 1054 3.32 -17.82 9.89
C MET A 1054 2.20 -18.56 9.16
N ASP A 1055 1.07 -17.92 8.91
CA ASP A 1055 0.00 -18.42 8.03
C ASP A 1055 -0.34 -17.34 6.99
N PRO A 1056 0.18 -17.44 5.76
CA PRO A 1056 -0.08 -16.45 4.71
C PRO A 1056 -1.46 -16.61 4.04
N MET A 1057 -2.40 -17.32 4.69
CA MET A 1057 -3.72 -17.68 4.20
C MET A 1057 -3.71 -18.65 3.01
N THR A 1058 -4.59 -19.65 3.07
CA THR A 1058 -4.60 -20.75 2.10
C THR A 1058 -5.64 -20.53 0.99
N GLY A 1059 -5.24 -20.77 -0.26
CA GLY A 1059 -6.11 -20.95 -1.42
C GLY A 1059 -6.19 -22.42 -1.82
N ALA A 1060 -7.35 -22.87 -2.31
CA ALA A 1060 -7.54 -24.23 -2.80
C ALA A 1060 -7.20 -24.33 -4.30
N ALA A 1061 -6.85 -25.52 -4.79
CA ALA A 1061 -6.58 -25.69 -6.22
C ALA A 1061 -7.77 -25.22 -7.09
N GLY A 1062 -7.50 -24.36 -8.07
CA GLY A 1062 -8.52 -23.69 -8.90
C GLY A 1062 -9.25 -22.52 -8.23
N TYR A 1063 -8.90 -22.18 -6.98
CA TYR A 1063 -9.49 -21.12 -6.16
C TYR A 1063 -8.42 -20.41 -5.34
N GLY A 1064 -7.64 -19.55 -6.01
CA GLY A 1064 -6.67 -18.66 -5.37
C GLY A 1064 -5.35 -19.32 -4.94
N ILE A 1065 -5.10 -20.57 -5.32
CA ILE A 1065 -3.86 -21.29 -4.97
C ILE A 1065 -2.62 -20.63 -5.57
N GLU A 1066 -2.74 -20.03 -6.74
CA GLU A 1066 -1.68 -19.31 -7.44
C GLU A 1066 -1.18 -18.10 -6.64
N TYR A 1067 -2.08 -17.38 -5.98
CA TYR A 1067 -1.73 -16.26 -5.10
C TYR A 1067 -1.05 -16.78 -3.83
N THR A 1068 -1.65 -17.77 -3.16
CA THR A 1068 -1.06 -18.36 -1.95
C THR A 1068 0.33 -18.94 -2.24
N TYR A 1069 0.49 -19.71 -3.31
CA TYR A 1069 1.76 -20.30 -3.71
C TYR A 1069 2.81 -19.20 -3.93
N SER A 1070 2.47 -18.18 -4.72
CA SER A 1070 3.39 -17.07 -5.05
C SER A 1070 3.81 -16.29 -3.82
N VAL A 1071 2.89 -16.01 -2.88
CA VAL A 1071 3.20 -15.28 -1.65
C VAL A 1071 4.03 -16.13 -0.70
N MET A 1072 3.71 -17.41 -0.53
CA MET A 1072 4.52 -18.35 0.26
C MET A 1072 5.96 -18.43 -0.27
N GLU A 1073 6.11 -18.58 -1.60
CA GLU A 1073 7.43 -18.61 -2.23
C GLU A 1073 8.20 -17.30 -2.00
N ARG A 1074 7.56 -16.14 -2.19
CA ARG A 1074 8.18 -14.83 -1.93
C ARG A 1074 8.58 -14.66 -0.47
N ILE A 1075 7.73 -15.04 0.48
CA ILE A 1075 8.07 -15.00 1.91
C ILE A 1075 9.31 -15.87 2.16
N ARG A 1076 9.32 -17.10 1.64
CA ARG A 1076 10.42 -18.04 1.82
C ARG A 1076 11.72 -17.51 1.21
N GLN A 1077 11.69 -17.04 -0.03
CA GLN A 1077 12.84 -16.45 -0.72
C GLN A 1077 13.37 -15.20 -0.03
N THR A 1078 12.48 -14.30 0.41
CA THR A 1078 12.87 -13.06 1.10
C THR A 1078 13.47 -13.35 2.47
N GLY A 1079 12.91 -14.32 3.20
CA GLY A 1079 13.44 -14.79 4.47
C GLY A 1079 14.84 -15.38 4.32
N LEU A 1080 15.02 -16.31 3.38
CA LEU A 1080 16.33 -16.89 3.03
C LEU A 1080 17.29 -15.84 2.42
N GLY A 1081 16.77 -14.77 1.81
CA GLY A 1081 17.55 -13.64 1.29
C GLY A 1081 18.07 -12.69 2.38
N GLY A 1082 17.71 -12.90 3.65
CA GLY A 1082 18.25 -12.15 4.79
C GLY A 1082 17.21 -11.40 5.63
N ASP A 1083 15.93 -11.40 5.24
CA ASP A 1083 14.88 -10.77 6.05
C ASP A 1083 14.49 -11.67 7.24
N LYS A 1084 15.08 -11.36 8.39
CA LYS A 1084 14.87 -12.11 9.64
C LYS A 1084 13.43 -12.09 10.17
N MET A 1085 12.52 -11.27 9.65
CA MET A 1085 11.11 -11.26 10.06
C MET A 1085 10.20 -12.06 9.12
N LEU A 1086 10.73 -12.49 7.97
CA LEU A 1086 10.07 -13.41 7.05
C LEU A 1086 10.69 -14.81 7.05
N ALA A 1087 11.82 -15.00 7.75
CA ALA A 1087 12.49 -16.29 7.93
C ALA A 1087 11.78 -17.26 8.90
N GLY A 1088 10.45 -17.33 8.86
CA GLY A 1088 9.63 -18.16 9.76
C GLY A 1088 9.12 -19.44 9.13
N PRO A 1089 8.78 -20.47 9.93
CA PRO A 1089 8.06 -21.63 9.42
C PRO A 1089 6.61 -21.28 9.11
N MET A 1090 6.01 -21.97 8.13
CA MET A 1090 4.65 -21.69 7.65
C MET A 1090 3.66 -22.82 7.93
N ILE A 1091 2.44 -22.47 8.28
CA ILE A 1091 1.29 -23.39 8.41
C ILE A 1091 0.20 -22.99 7.42
N VAL A 1092 -0.45 -23.99 6.81
CA VAL A 1092 -1.53 -23.81 5.84
C VAL A 1092 -2.66 -24.82 6.08
N SER A 1093 -3.87 -24.49 5.62
CA SER A 1093 -5.11 -25.25 5.89
C SER A 1093 -5.82 -25.73 4.62
N PRO A 1094 -5.17 -26.57 3.77
CA PRO A 1094 -5.76 -27.02 2.51
C PRO A 1094 -7.08 -27.79 2.71
N GLY A 1095 -7.24 -28.51 3.82
CA GLY A 1095 -8.48 -29.24 4.12
C GLY A 1095 -9.69 -28.32 4.26
N GLN A 1096 -9.55 -27.23 5.02
CA GLN A 1096 -10.61 -26.24 5.22
C GLN A 1096 -11.03 -25.58 3.91
N GLU A 1097 -10.07 -25.20 3.08
CA GLU A 1097 -10.35 -24.47 1.84
C GLU A 1097 -10.91 -25.37 0.75
N CYS A 1098 -10.37 -26.59 0.60
CA CYS A 1098 -10.95 -27.58 -0.31
C CYS A 1098 -12.37 -27.99 0.14
N ALA A 1099 -12.67 -27.97 1.44
CA ALA A 1099 -14.02 -28.22 1.93
C ALA A 1099 -15.03 -27.12 1.60
N LYS A 1100 -14.62 -25.95 1.08
CA LYS A 1100 -15.52 -24.87 0.68
C LYS A 1100 -15.91 -24.93 -0.79
N ILE A 1101 -15.01 -25.40 -1.67
CA ILE A 1101 -15.16 -25.33 -3.13
C ILE A 1101 -16.22 -26.30 -3.68
N LYS A 1102 -16.63 -26.05 -4.93
CA LYS A 1102 -17.73 -26.77 -5.59
C LYS A 1102 -17.30 -28.19 -5.99
N GLU A 1103 -16.07 -28.36 -6.43
CA GLU A 1103 -15.50 -29.58 -7.00
C GLU A 1103 -15.38 -30.69 -5.95
N LEU A 1104 -15.34 -30.31 -4.67
CA LEU A 1104 -15.33 -31.24 -3.54
C LEU A 1104 -16.74 -31.62 -3.04
N LYS A 1105 -17.79 -30.93 -3.53
CA LYS A 1105 -19.18 -31.07 -3.04
C LYS A 1105 -20.17 -31.57 -4.09
N ALA A 1106 -20.01 -31.15 -5.34
CA ALA A 1106 -21.03 -31.34 -6.36
C ALA A 1106 -21.12 -32.81 -6.78
N GLY A 1107 -22.35 -33.34 -6.77
CA GLY A 1107 -22.62 -34.74 -7.09
C GLY A 1107 -22.32 -35.07 -8.55
N GLU A 1108 -22.10 -36.36 -8.81
CA GLU A 1108 -21.85 -36.87 -10.17
C GLU A 1108 -23.05 -36.70 -11.09
N GLU A 1109 -24.28 -36.69 -10.55
CA GLU A 1109 -25.50 -36.46 -11.34
C GLU A 1109 -25.52 -35.05 -11.95
N ASP A 1110 -25.04 -34.05 -11.21
CA ASP A 1110 -25.00 -32.66 -11.65
C ASP A 1110 -23.81 -32.39 -12.60
N PHE A 1111 -22.70 -33.13 -12.44
CA PHE A 1111 -21.48 -32.98 -13.23
C PHE A 1111 -20.87 -34.34 -13.64
N PRO A 1112 -21.47 -35.06 -14.60
CA PRO A 1112 -21.06 -36.43 -14.94
C PRO A 1112 -19.62 -36.55 -15.46
N THR A 1113 -19.07 -35.48 -16.05
CA THR A 1113 -17.71 -35.44 -16.61
C THR A 1113 -16.62 -35.30 -15.53
N TRP A 1114 -16.99 -34.94 -14.30
CA TRP A 1114 -16.04 -34.70 -13.21
C TRP A 1114 -15.64 -35.98 -12.45
N GLY A 1115 -16.32 -37.10 -12.73
CA GLY A 1115 -16.00 -38.41 -12.16
C GLY A 1115 -16.30 -38.54 -10.66
N ASP A 1116 -15.85 -39.66 -10.10
CA ASP A 1116 -16.18 -40.12 -8.74
C ASP A 1116 -15.92 -39.06 -7.66
N LEU A 1117 -16.96 -38.67 -6.92
CA LEU A 1117 -16.87 -37.58 -5.94
C LEU A 1117 -15.90 -37.88 -4.79
N ALA A 1118 -15.85 -39.13 -4.30
CA ALA A 1118 -14.98 -39.50 -3.19
C ALA A 1118 -13.49 -39.44 -3.59
N LYS A 1119 -13.16 -39.99 -4.76
CA LYS A 1119 -11.81 -39.91 -5.33
C LYS A 1119 -11.42 -38.47 -5.64
N ARG A 1120 -12.33 -37.70 -6.23
CA ARG A 1120 -12.09 -36.28 -6.57
C ARG A 1120 -11.81 -35.45 -5.32
N ALA A 1121 -12.59 -35.61 -4.25
CA ALA A 1121 -12.36 -34.93 -2.97
C ALA A 1121 -10.98 -35.22 -2.40
N CYS A 1122 -10.57 -36.49 -2.38
CA CYS A 1122 -9.23 -36.90 -1.94
C CYS A 1122 -8.11 -36.30 -2.80
N LEU A 1123 -8.24 -36.37 -4.12
CA LEU A 1123 -7.24 -35.87 -5.07
C LEU A 1123 -7.11 -34.34 -5.02
N TRP A 1124 -8.20 -33.61 -4.84
CA TRP A 1124 -8.17 -32.14 -4.80
C TRP A 1124 -7.43 -31.64 -3.58
N GLU A 1125 -7.70 -32.22 -2.42
CA GLU A 1125 -7.02 -31.87 -1.19
C GLU A 1125 -5.53 -32.29 -1.24
N THR A 1126 -5.23 -33.47 -1.78
CA THR A 1126 -3.85 -33.93 -1.99
C THR A 1126 -3.09 -32.98 -2.92
N THR A 1127 -3.70 -32.58 -4.04
CA THR A 1127 -3.08 -31.70 -5.03
C THR A 1127 -2.82 -30.32 -4.43
N THR A 1128 -3.79 -29.76 -3.73
CA THR A 1128 -3.63 -28.47 -3.03
C THR A 1128 -2.50 -28.56 -2.01
N ALA A 1129 -2.49 -29.59 -1.16
CA ALA A 1129 -1.46 -29.80 -0.15
C ALA A 1129 -0.04 -29.94 -0.74
N VAL A 1130 0.11 -30.70 -1.84
CA VAL A 1130 1.41 -30.90 -2.49
C VAL A 1130 1.93 -29.62 -3.14
N ASN A 1131 1.07 -28.76 -3.71
CA ASN A 1131 1.50 -27.46 -4.22
C ASN A 1131 2.04 -26.56 -3.09
N LEU A 1132 1.29 -26.44 -2.00
CA LEU A 1132 1.71 -25.62 -0.85
C LEU A 1132 2.97 -26.18 -0.17
N LEU A 1133 3.16 -27.50 -0.21
CA LEU A 1133 4.37 -28.16 0.25
C LEU A 1133 5.61 -27.68 -0.52
N TYR A 1134 5.53 -27.57 -1.85
CA TYR A 1134 6.64 -27.05 -2.68
C TYR A 1134 6.86 -25.55 -2.49
N ALA A 1135 5.81 -24.78 -2.17
CA ALA A 1135 5.92 -23.36 -1.83
C ALA A 1135 6.57 -23.11 -0.45
N GLY A 1136 6.71 -24.15 0.37
CA GLY A 1136 7.43 -24.09 1.65
C GLY A 1136 6.58 -24.20 2.90
N ALA A 1137 5.42 -24.86 2.83
CA ALA A 1137 4.65 -25.21 4.02
C ALA A 1137 5.41 -26.16 4.95
N ASP A 1138 5.47 -25.83 6.24
CA ASP A 1138 6.04 -26.66 7.30
C ASP A 1138 4.96 -27.48 8.03
N ILE A 1139 3.72 -27.00 8.09
CA ILE A 1139 2.56 -27.74 8.62
C ILE A 1139 1.39 -27.63 7.63
N LEU A 1140 0.73 -28.76 7.34
CA LEU A 1140 -0.50 -28.80 6.54
C LEU A 1140 -1.66 -29.37 7.37
N ILE A 1141 -2.72 -28.58 7.57
CA ILE A 1141 -3.96 -29.01 8.24
C ILE A 1141 -4.91 -29.62 7.20
N MET A 1142 -5.16 -30.92 7.32
CA MET A 1142 -5.89 -31.74 6.36
C MET A 1142 -7.18 -32.31 6.95
N TYR A 1143 -8.20 -32.49 6.10
CA TYR A 1143 -9.52 -33.05 6.43
C TYR A 1143 -9.66 -34.48 5.91
N HIS A 1144 -9.26 -34.78 4.67
CA HIS A 1144 -9.45 -36.11 4.09
C HIS A 1144 -8.35 -37.10 4.54
N PRO A 1145 -8.68 -38.25 5.17
CA PRO A 1145 -7.68 -39.14 5.76
C PRO A 1145 -6.76 -39.79 4.72
N GLU A 1146 -7.28 -40.17 3.56
CA GLU A 1146 -6.45 -40.71 2.49
C GLU A 1146 -5.52 -39.65 1.89
N ALA A 1147 -5.96 -38.39 1.82
CA ALA A 1147 -5.14 -37.28 1.34
C ALA A 1147 -4.01 -37.00 2.35
N ALA A 1148 -4.31 -36.99 3.65
CA ALA A 1148 -3.32 -36.86 4.72
C ALA A 1148 -2.24 -37.95 4.64
N MET A 1149 -2.64 -39.22 4.48
CA MET A 1149 -1.71 -40.33 4.31
C MET A 1149 -0.88 -40.21 3.02
N ALA A 1150 -1.49 -39.77 1.91
CA ALA A 1150 -0.81 -39.56 0.64
C ALA A 1150 0.22 -38.42 0.73
N THR A 1151 -0.16 -37.26 1.27
CA THR A 1151 0.72 -36.11 1.49
C THR A 1151 1.90 -36.49 2.39
N LYS A 1152 1.65 -37.19 3.51
CA LYS A 1152 2.71 -37.67 4.40
C LYS A 1152 3.68 -38.63 3.70
N LYS A 1153 3.15 -39.54 2.87
CA LYS A 1153 3.98 -40.44 2.04
C LYS A 1153 4.83 -39.65 1.03
N THR A 1154 4.28 -38.61 0.41
CA THR A 1154 5.01 -37.73 -0.51
C THR A 1154 6.13 -36.99 0.22
N ILE A 1155 5.87 -36.41 1.39
CA ILE A 1155 6.89 -35.76 2.23
C ILE A 1155 8.04 -36.74 2.53
N MET A 1156 7.70 -37.95 3.00
CA MET A 1156 8.71 -38.98 3.31
C MET A 1156 9.51 -39.43 2.09
N LYS A 1157 8.96 -39.33 0.88
CA LYS A 1157 9.66 -39.63 -0.37
C LYS A 1157 10.61 -38.49 -0.76
N LEU A 1158 10.16 -37.24 -0.66
CA LEU A 1158 10.95 -36.06 -1.01
C LEU A 1158 12.13 -35.84 -0.06
N MET A 1159 12.00 -36.26 1.20
CA MET A 1159 13.09 -36.19 2.19
C MET A 1159 14.16 -37.30 2.04
N ARG A 1160 14.00 -38.24 1.10
CA ARG A 1160 14.99 -39.30 0.82
C ARG A 1160 15.85 -38.87 -0.38
N ASN A 1161 17.11 -38.53 -0.13
CA ASN A 1161 18.14 -38.41 -1.17
C ASN A 1161 18.41 -39.75 -1.85
#